data_AF-A0A835U3S0-F1
#
_entry.id   AF-A0A835U3S0-F1
#
_cell.length_a   1.000
_cell.length_b   1.000
_cell.length_c   1.000
_cell.angle_alpha   90.00
_cell.angle_beta   90.00
_cell.angle_gamma   90.00
#
_symmetry.space_group_name_H-M   'P 1'
#
loop_
_entity.id
_entity.type
_entity.pdbx_description
1 polymer ?
#
loop_
_entity_poly.entity_id
_entity_poly.type
_entity_poly.pdbx_seq_one_letter_code
_entity_poly.pdbx_strand_id
1 'polypeptide(L)'
;KQLEEEQLKTLKKPLKNVAQATEILNLCAEKMIEQEAFTEPLCELIKLFGLPFQKKKSSDEVNYSVEVSQSIAQLGYLMRVPSSQVKIQICKSIVSFYNMELPGKLLSGCQPTSVNYKIQMAEEGGLAEALVLSLTLVENQLIEKLWVLKALQHLSTSGISCRQMVKAQAASRLCLYLNGADPSGQLVFRSSDILWSLLENASKEEVVNQLSSLECVHALKEAFVDLVTRGFRHCDHQLRNDLLVIATLLAENPAVPMIESGFAKLLIVLATFTEVKLPNPLVKGFKLTYSDEDFEMKKLLFNIIGILSKDPSAAQLLSENHVMPALLYYVKLNHQKPGFPDWSAAQYEELQLHAIAVLASVAPVLVDKYLSCQANTLLLVFLEWCVGPDPFFGRGHSFHGTGGRGNKLAQMRYSLRVLRSVVALYDDAVSINLCDQGAISQLLDILKYAADKSKEKEGTVLLEIQADILFILSVLCENDVLRKLKEKNLCNIILGILVEFSDNPKTILHMSIWRGKRDQTAANLLIQLWRQEELDLGVRRDQYGRIVDTKRPIVTSFQKLQKAIPVPASCPSFAIMEVSESIRAKIYSLFCKLGFENLPGLSAKDFVTLAIIQRYIDFKVGEVWSEICAEIKEEFRPVTSDERALKVISEISENTGRMVVALQTEVLEKQHHHIIQEEQKVYKKIQAAQIQRELQKKSWEDFLTRTSNYEALKKAKILQETLIDASRSKAKIENGPDHSTDIPGLHKTKDMEGHICECKTKWAGTIINK
;
A
#
# COMPACT_ATOMS: atom_id res chain seq x y z
N LYS A 1 40.64 -45.99 41.54
CA LYS A 1 39.53 -46.75 40.92
C LYS A 1 38.27 -46.79 41.81
N GLN A 2 38.18 -47.54 42.91
CA GLN A 2 36.96 -47.51 43.77
C GLN A 2 36.75 -46.17 44.53
N LEU A 3 37.84 -45.50 44.92
CA LEU A 3 37.78 -44.13 45.50
C LEU A 3 37.47 -43.05 44.44
N GLU A 4 37.76 -43.33 43.16
CA GLU A 4 37.44 -42.42 42.05
C GLU A 4 35.97 -42.55 41.64
N GLU A 5 35.39 -43.75 41.67
CA GLU A 5 33.96 -43.95 41.35
C GLU A 5 33.01 -43.33 42.38
N GLU A 6 33.37 -43.28 43.67
CA GLU A 6 32.58 -42.56 44.69
C GLU A 6 32.78 -41.03 44.63
N GLN A 7 33.95 -40.55 44.23
CA GLN A 7 34.23 -39.12 44.07
C GLN A 7 33.64 -38.55 42.77
N LEU A 8 33.62 -39.32 41.67
CA LEU A 8 33.00 -38.91 40.41
C LEU A 8 31.47 -38.79 40.53
N LYS A 9 30.84 -39.61 41.39
CA LYS A 9 29.41 -39.47 41.75
C LYS A 9 29.10 -38.28 42.64
N THR A 10 30.11 -37.65 43.26
CA THR A 10 29.96 -36.50 44.18
C THR A 10 30.59 -35.20 43.67
N LEU A 11 31.19 -35.19 42.48
CA LEU A 11 31.83 -34.04 41.83
C LEU A 11 30.82 -33.03 41.28
N LYS A 12 30.22 -32.30 42.22
CA LYS A 12 29.54 -31.03 42.01
C LYS A 12 30.61 -29.95 41.78
N LYS A 13 30.70 -29.37 40.57
CA LYS A 13 31.77 -28.46 40.15
C LYS A 13 31.51 -27.02 40.60
N PRO A 14 32.25 -26.46 41.59
CA PRO A 14 32.15 -25.05 41.96
C PRO A 14 32.80 -24.20 40.87
N LEU A 15 32.22 -23.03 40.54
CA LEU A 15 32.74 -22.10 39.53
C LEU A 15 34.24 -21.80 39.72
N LYS A 16 34.69 -21.64 40.97
CA LYS A 16 36.09 -21.36 41.32
C LYS A 16 37.13 -22.41 40.85
N ASN A 17 36.71 -23.65 40.56
CA ASN A 17 37.60 -24.74 40.16
C ASN A 17 37.59 -24.96 38.63
N VAL A 18 36.84 -24.17 37.87
CA VAL A 18 36.66 -24.38 36.43
C VAL A 18 37.98 -24.17 35.68
N ALA A 19 38.73 -23.11 35.99
CA ALA A 19 40.03 -22.84 35.37
C ALA A 19 41.06 -23.97 35.55
N GLN A 20 41.20 -24.49 36.78
CA GLN A 20 42.10 -25.63 37.06
C GLN A 20 41.68 -26.89 36.31
N ALA A 21 40.38 -27.16 36.22
CA ALA A 21 39.89 -28.29 35.44
C ALA A 21 40.18 -28.14 33.94
N THR A 22 40.13 -26.91 33.41
CA THR A 22 40.48 -26.59 32.02
C THR A 22 41.97 -26.78 31.75
N GLU A 23 42.84 -26.40 32.69
CA GLU A 23 44.29 -26.61 32.58
C GLU A 23 44.64 -28.11 32.51
N ILE A 24 44.06 -28.92 33.40
CA ILE A 24 44.25 -30.39 33.37
C ILE A 24 43.71 -30.98 32.07
N LEU A 25 42.54 -30.51 31.61
CA LEU A 25 41.93 -30.94 30.36
C LEU A 25 42.82 -30.63 29.15
N ASN A 26 43.51 -29.49 29.12
CA ASN A 26 44.47 -29.15 28.06
C ASN A 26 45.71 -30.04 28.10
N LEU A 27 46.28 -30.28 29.28
CA LEU A 27 47.42 -31.18 29.44
C LEU A 27 47.08 -32.61 28.99
N CYS A 28 45.88 -33.09 29.35
CA CYS A 28 45.40 -34.40 28.87
C CYS A 28 45.24 -34.42 27.35
N ALA A 29 44.71 -33.36 26.74
CA ALA A 29 44.56 -33.27 25.29
C ALA A 29 45.90 -33.26 24.55
N GLU A 30 46.90 -32.53 25.06
CA GLU A 30 48.26 -32.52 24.51
C GLU A 30 48.91 -33.91 24.61
N LYS A 31 48.82 -34.54 25.79
CA LYS A 31 49.40 -35.88 26.04
C LYS A 31 48.71 -36.99 25.27
N MET A 32 47.43 -36.83 24.93
CA MET A 32 46.69 -37.78 24.11
C MET A 32 47.26 -37.95 22.70
N ILE A 33 47.93 -36.92 22.16
CA ILE A 33 48.61 -37.00 20.86
C ILE A 33 49.79 -37.99 20.92
N GLU A 34 50.45 -38.09 22.08
CA GLU A 34 51.58 -38.99 22.32
C GLU A 34 51.13 -40.39 22.78
N GLN A 35 50.05 -40.47 23.57
CA GLN A 35 49.59 -41.69 24.23
C GLN A 35 48.06 -41.80 24.26
N GLU A 36 47.50 -42.79 23.56
CA GLU A 36 46.04 -43.01 23.49
C GLU A 36 45.37 -43.26 24.85
N ALA A 37 46.13 -43.70 25.87
CA ALA A 37 45.63 -43.95 27.22
C ALA A 37 44.99 -42.72 27.89
N PHE A 38 45.31 -41.50 27.43
CA PHE A 38 44.69 -40.27 27.92
C PHE A 38 43.30 -39.98 27.35
N THR A 39 42.81 -40.77 26.39
CA THR A 39 41.49 -40.58 25.77
C THR A 39 40.35 -40.68 26.78
N GLU A 40 40.37 -41.72 27.63
CA GLU A 40 39.32 -41.95 28.63
C GLU A 40 39.35 -40.89 29.76
N PRO A 41 40.51 -40.58 30.38
CA PRO A 41 40.62 -39.45 31.32
C PRO A 41 40.15 -38.12 30.74
N LEU A 42 40.51 -37.82 29.48
CA LEU A 42 40.06 -36.61 28.80
C LEU A 42 38.54 -36.59 28.62
N CYS A 43 37.94 -37.72 28.22
CA CYS A 43 36.49 -37.84 28.09
C CYS A 43 35.77 -37.65 29.43
N GLU A 44 36.30 -38.21 30.54
CA GLU A 44 35.74 -37.99 31.87
C GLU A 44 35.83 -36.53 32.30
N LEU A 45 36.95 -35.85 32.03
CA LEU A 45 37.08 -34.42 32.28
C LEU A 45 36.07 -33.59 31.47
N ILE A 46 35.88 -33.93 30.19
CA ILE A 46 34.89 -33.28 29.32
C ILE A 46 33.46 -33.52 29.81
N LYS A 47 33.13 -34.70 30.34
CA LYS A 47 31.81 -35.00 30.94
C LYS A 47 31.47 -34.02 32.07
N LEU A 48 32.45 -33.60 32.85
CA LEU A 48 32.24 -32.65 33.95
C LEU A 48 31.74 -31.28 33.47
N PHE A 49 32.02 -30.89 32.22
CA PHE A 49 31.52 -29.65 31.64
C PHE A 49 30.04 -29.74 31.20
N GLY A 50 29.48 -30.95 31.11
CA GLY A 50 28.05 -31.16 30.85
C GLY A 50 27.16 -31.08 32.10
N LEU A 51 27.75 -30.90 33.28
CA LEU A 51 27.05 -30.79 34.56
C LEU A 51 26.74 -29.32 34.89
N PRO A 52 25.67 -29.02 35.64
CA PRO A 52 25.38 -27.66 36.07
C PRO A 52 26.49 -27.11 36.97
N PHE A 53 27.05 -25.95 36.58
CA PHE A 53 27.99 -25.22 37.42
C PHE A 53 27.33 -24.79 38.74
N GLN A 54 28.11 -24.72 39.81
CA GLN A 54 27.62 -24.33 41.13
C GLN A 54 28.19 -23.02 41.63
N LYS A 55 27.30 -22.18 42.17
CA LYS A 55 27.58 -20.92 42.84
C LYS A 55 27.34 -21.02 44.35
N LYS A 56 28.14 -20.29 45.13
CA LYS A 56 27.94 -20.09 46.57
C LYS A 56 27.23 -18.77 46.85
N LYS A 57 27.48 -17.76 46.02
CA LYS A 57 26.84 -16.44 46.05
C LYS A 57 26.34 -16.09 44.65
N SER A 58 25.32 -15.25 44.55
CA SER A 58 24.84 -14.73 43.26
C SER A 58 25.94 -13.99 42.48
N SER A 59 26.81 -13.27 43.18
CA SER A 59 27.97 -12.56 42.59
C SER A 59 28.98 -13.48 41.90
N ASP A 60 28.98 -14.80 42.20
CA ASP A 60 29.93 -15.73 41.61
C ASP A 60 29.73 -15.86 40.09
N GLU A 61 28.50 -15.73 39.59
CA GLU A 61 28.23 -15.78 38.13
C GLU A 61 28.97 -14.65 37.41
N VAL A 62 28.94 -13.43 37.96
CA VAL A 62 29.65 -12.28 37.38
C VAL A 62 31.16 -12.45 37.55
N ASN A 63 31.60 -12.83 38.75
CA ASN A 63 33.03 -12.88 39.08
C ASN A 63 33.81 -13.94 38.29
N TYR A 64 33.19 -15.05 37.92
CA TYR A 64 33.84 -16.14 37.17
C TYR A 64 33.41 -16.22 35.70
N SER A 65 32.71 -15.19 35.19
CA SER A 65 32.19 -15.17 33.82
C SER A 65 33.28 -15.33 32.76
N VAL A 66 34.41 -14.62 32.91
CA VAL A 66 35.53 -14.67 31.96
C VAL A 66 36.20 -16.04 31.96
N GLU A 67 36.48 -16.61 33.14
CA GLU A 67 37.14 -17.91 33.25
C GLU A 67 36.25 -19.04 32.74
N VAL A 68 34.93 -18.96 33.00
CA VAL A 68 33.97 -19.96 32.55
C VAL A 68 33.74 -19.87 31.06
N SER A 69 33.56 -18.67 30.49
CA SER A 69 33.43 -18.48 29.04
C SER A 69 34.66 -18.97 28.28
N GLN A 70 35.88 -18.66 28.76
CA GLN A 70 37.13 -19.20 28.21
C GLN A 70 37.20 -20.73 28.29
N SER A 71 36.75 -21.30 29.40
CA SER A 71 36.73 -22.75 29.59
C SER A 71 35.71 -23.45 28.70
N ILE A 72 34.57 -22.81 28.43
CA ILE A 72 33.58 -23.30 27.46
C ILE A 72 34.12 -23.18 26.03
N ALA A 73 34.79 -22.06 25.70
CA ALA A 73 35.48 -21.89 24.41
C ALA A 73 36.48 -23.03 24.14
N GLN A 74 37.17 -23.49 25.19
CA GLN A 74 38.12 -24.60 25.10
C GLN A 74 37.49 -25.91 24.62
N LEU A 75 36.23 -26.18 24.95
CA LEU A 75 35.51 -27.33 24.41
C LEU A 75 35.41 -27.27 22.88
N GLY A 76 35.19 -26.07 22.32
CA GLY A 76 35.21 -25.84 20.88
C GLY A 76 36.58 -26.09 20.26
N TYR A 77 37.67 -25.62 20.90
CA TYR A 77 39.04 -25.85 20.41
C TYR A 77 39.44 -27.32 20.43
N LEU A 78 39.00 -28.08 21.44
CA LEU A 78 39.26 -29.51 21.55
C LEU A 78 38.62 -30.35 20.44
N MET A 79 37.69 -29.81 19.65
CA MET A 79 37.17 -30.51 18.47
C MET A 79 38.26 -30.82 17.43
N ARG A 80 39.43 -30.17 17.50
CA ARG A 80 40.62 -30.44 16.67
C ARG A 80 41.35 -31.72 17.05
N VAL A 81 41.09 -32.26 18.24
CA VAL A 81 41.70 -33.51 18.70
C VAL A 81 41.26 -34.65 17.76
N PRO A 82 42.19 -35.45 17.21
CA PRO A 82 41.89 -36.48 16.21
C PRO A 82 41.29 -37.76 16.84
N SER A 83 40.36 -37.61 17.78
CA SER A 83 39.66 -38.72 18.43
C SER A 83 38.14 -38.57 18.30
N SER A 84 37.51 -39.56 17.65
CA SER A 84 36.05 -39.62 17.50
C SER A 84 35.33 -39.61 18.85
N GLN A 85 35.85 -40.41 19.81
CA GLN A 85 35.29 -40.51 21.15
C GLN A 85 35.30 -39.16 21.87
N VAL A 86 36.39 -38.40 21.75
CA VAL A 86 36.53 -37.06 22.34
C VAL A 86 35.54 -36.08 21.69
N LYS A 87 35.50 -36.00 20.35
CA LYS A 87 34.57 -35.12 19.62
C LYS A 87 33.10 -35.38 19.99
N ILE A 88 32.70 -36.66 20.02
CA ILE A 88 31.36 -37.07 20.42
C ILE A 88 31.09 -36.71 21.89
N GLN A 89 32.06 -36.92 22.77
CA GLN A 89 31.91 -36.61 24.19
C GLN A 89 31.79 -35.11 24.45
N ILE A 90 32.50 -34.27 23.70
CA ILE A 90 32.33 -32.80 23.73
C ILE A 90 30.89 -32.44 23.39
N CYS A 91 30.38 -32.93 22.26
CA CYS A 91 29.02 -32.66 21.82
C CYS A 91 27.99 -33.16 22.84
N LYS A 92 28.17 -34.36 23.40
CA LYS A 92 27.31 -34.90 24.47
C LYS A 92 27.31 -34.01 25.71
N SER A 93 28.47 -33.51 26.12
CA SER A 93 28.58 -32.59 27.25
C SER A 93 27.86 -31.28 26.97
N ILE A 94 27.97 -30.72 25.76
CA ILE A 94 27.25 -29.50 25.37
C ILE A 94 25.74 -29.74 25.36
N VAL A 95 25.27 -30.86 24.79
CA VAL A 95 23.84 -31.23 24.83
C VAL A 95 23.35 -31.39 26.27
N SER A 96 24.14 -32.03 27.14
CA SER A 96 23.84 -32.20 28.56
C SER A 96 23.78 -30.87 29.30
N PHE A 97 24.69 -29.95 28.98
CA PHE A 97 24.77 -28.63 29.59
C PHE A 97 23.46 -27.84 29.49
N TYR A 98 22.76 -27.97 28.35
CA TYR A 98 21.46 -27.36 28.08
C TYR A 98 20.25 -28.15 28.64
N ASN A 99 20.32 -29.49 28.67
CA ASN A 99 19.16 -30.33 29.00
C ASN A 99 19.09 -30.86 30.45
N MET A 100 20.14 -30.71 31.26
CA MET A 100 20.14 -31.30 32.61
C MET A 100 19.19 -30.61 33.59
N GLU A 101 18.12 -31.33 33.96
CA GLU A 101 17.34 -31.08 35.17
C GLU A 101 18.12 -31.49 36.43
N LEU A 102 17.95 -30.73 37.51
CA LEU A 102 18.73 -30.84 38.74
C LEU A 102 18.49 -32.18 39.45
N PRO A 103 19.55 -32.98 39.75
CA PRO A 103 19.42 -34.11 40.65
C PRO A 103 19.05 -33.63 42.06
N GLY A 104 17.98 -34.20 42.64
CA GLY A 104 17.28 -33.76 43.85
C GLY A 104 18.03 -33.76 45.20
N LYS A 105 19.36 -33.67 45.23
CA LYS A 105 20.12 -33.41 46.47
C LYS A 105 21.25 -32.42 46.21
N LEU A 106 21.01 -31.14 46.46
CA LEU A 106 22.04 -30.07 46.47
C LEU A 106 23.00 -30.24 47.67
N LEU A 107 24.25 -29.82 47.53
CA LEU A 107 25.17 -29.71 48.68
C LEU A 107 24.63 -28.61 49.62
N SER A 108 24.77 -28.77 50.93
CA SER A 108 24.44 -27.71 51.88
C SER A 108 25.30 -26.47 51.59
N GLY A 109 24.67 -25.41 51.03
CA GLY A 109 25.29 -24.11 50.77
C GLY A 109 25.76 -23.81 49.34
N CYS A 110 25.53 -24.68 48.35
CA CYS A 110 25.80 -24.38 46.93
C CYS A 110 24.53 -24.52 46.09
N GLN A 111 24.26 -23.54 45.23
CA GLN A 111 23.14 -23.52 44.28
C GLN A 111 23.64 -23.67 42.85
N PRO A 112 22.84 -24.19 41.92
CA PRO A 112 23.20 -24.25 40.51
C PRO A 112 23.17 -22.84 39.89
N THR A 113 23.95 -22.65 38.84
CA THR A 113 23.89 -21.42 38.04
C THR A 113 22.56 -21.32 37.29
N SER A 114 22.15 -20.09 36.99
CA SER A 114 20.94 -19.83 36.20
C SER A 114 21.06 -20.37 34.77
N VAL A 115 19.92 -20.63 34.13
CA VAL A 115 19.87 -21.05 32.71
C VAL A 115 20.44 -19.93 31.82
N ASN A 116 20.12 -18.67 32.10
CA ASN A 116 20.64 -17.52 31.37
C ASN A 116 22.16 -17.42 31.46
N TYR A 117 22.75 -17.68 32.64
CA TYR A 117 24.20 -17.72 32.80
C TYR A 117 24.83 -18.75 31.87
N LYS A 118 24.27 -19.96 31.80
CA LYS A 118 24.80 -21.02 30.92
C LYS A 118 24.80 -20.60 29.45
N ILE A 119 23.69 -20.04 28.97
CA ILE A 119 23.54 -19.54 27.60
C ILE A 119 24.57 -18.45 27.33
N GLN A 120 24.67 -17.46 28.24
CA GLN A 120 25.62 -16.36 28.13
C GLN A 120 27.07 -16.83 28.09
N MET A 121 27.47 -17.84 28.88
CA MET A 121 28.84 -18.35 28.84
C MET A 121 29.17 -19.09 27.54
N ALA A 122 28.19 -19.76 26.93
CA ALA A 122 28.36 -20.37 25.60
C ALA A 122 28.46 -19.31 24.49
N GLU A 123 27.70 -18.22 24.61
CA GLU A 123 27.75 -17.06 23.73
C GLU A 123 29.10 -16.34 23.83
N GLU A 124 29.52 -15.91 25.02
CA GLU A 124 30.79 -15.22 25.25
C GLU A 124 31.99 -16.07 24.88
N GLY A 125 31.89 -17.40 25.11
CA GLY A 125 32.92 -18.35 24.71
C GLY A 125 33.00 -18.62 23.20
N GLY A 126 32.09 -18.08 22.39
CA GLY A 126 32.09 -18.29 20.93
C GLY A 126 31.91 -19.76 20.53
N LEU A 127 31.22 -20.55 21.37
CA LEU A 127 31.13 -22.00 21.19
C LEU A 127 30.41 -22.37 19.89
N ALA A 128 29.39 -21.60 19.52
CA ALA A 128 28.63 -21.81 18.29
C ALA A 128 29.49 -21.62 17.03
N GLU A 129 30.29 -20.55 16.98
CA GLU A 129 31.27 -20.31 15.89
C GLU A 129 32.30 -21.44 15.82
N ALA A 130 32.86 -21.86 16.96
CA ALA A 130 33.84 -22.95 17.02
C ALA A 130 33.28 -24.28 16.51
N LEU A 131 32.06 -24.64 16.90
CA LEU A 131 31.42 -25.88 16.44
C LEU A 131 31.10 -25.86 14.94
N VAL A 132 30.64 -24.73 14.39
CA VAL A 132 30.42 -24.60 12.94
C VAL A 132 31.72 -24.76 12.17
N LEU A 133 32.82 -24.17 12.64
CA LEU A 133 34.13 -24.35 12.03
C LEU A 133 34.62 -25.80 12.12
N SER A 134 34.24 -26.52 13.20
CA SER A 134 34.59 -27.93 13.40
C SER A 134 33.88 -28.90 12.44
N LEU A 135 32.81 -28.48 11.75
CA LEU A 135 32.11 -29.34 10.79
C LEU A 135 33.02 -29.84 9.66
N THR A 136 34.02 -29.04 9.27
CA THR A 136 35.04 -29.43 8.27
C THR A 136 35.92 -30.58 8.77
N LEU A 137 36.11 -30.70 10.08
CA LEU A 137 36.92 -31.74 10.73
C LEU A 137 36.19 -33.09 10.84
N VAL A 138 34.87 -33.10 10.55
CA VAL A 138 33.99 -34.27 10.63
C VAL A 138 33.20 -34.50 9.34
N GLU A 139 33.68 -33.94 8.22
CA GLU A 139 32.94 -33.93 6.95
C GLU A 139 32.61 -35.35 6.44
N ASN A 140 33.55 -36.28 6.60
CA ASN A 140 33.39 -37.70 6.21
C ASN A 140 32.96 -38.62 7.36
N GLN A 141 32.56 -38.05 8.49
CA GLN A 141 32.28 -38.76 9.75
C GLN A 141 30.81 -38.53 10.16
N LEU A 142 29.90 -39.36 9.65
CA LEU A 142 28.44 -39.14 9.83
C LEU A 142 28.03 -39.07 11.30
N ILE A 143 28.51 -39.98 12.15
CA ILE A 143 28.10 -40.06 13.56
C ILE A 143 28.53 -38.78 14.30
N GLU A 144 29.77 -38.36 14.12
CA GLU A 144 30.36 -37.17 14.71
C GLU A 144 29.66 -35.92 14.20
N LYS A 145 29.44 -35.83 12.88
CA LYS A 145 28.68 -34.73 12.25
C LYS A 145 27.30 -34.61 12.87
N LEU A 146 26.57 -35.72 13.02
CA LEU A 146 25.25 -35.72 13.66
C LEU A 146 25.31 -35.21 15.11
N TRP A 147 26.34 -35.58 15.88
CA TRP A 147 26.53 -35.06 17.24
C TRP A 147 26.85 -33.57 17.27
N VAL A 148 27.67 -33.07 16.36
CA VAL A 148 27.94 -31.62 16.22
C VAL A 148 26.66 -30.88 15.88
N LEU A 149 25.88 -31.37 14.91
CA LEU A 149 24.59 -30.77 14.56
C LEU A 149 23.61 -30.79 15.75
N LYS A 150 23.58 -31.86 16.54
CA LYS A 150 22.75 -31.91 17.75
C LYS A 150 23.13 -30.84 18.76
N ALA A 151 24.43 -30.62 18.97
CA ALA A 151 24.91 -29.55 19.84
C ALA A 151 24.56 -28.16 19.27
N LEU A 152 24.70 -27.97 17.95
CA LEU A 152 24.33 -26.73 17.28
C LEU A 152 22.83 -26.42 17.37
N GLN A 153 21.93 -27.42 17.28
CA GLN A 153 20.49 -27.23 17.49
C GLN A 153 20.16 -26.62 18.86
N HIS A 154 20.85 -27.05 19.93
CA HIS A 154 20.64 -26.46 21.25
C HIS A 154 21.19 -25.03 21.32
N LEU A 155 22.32 -24.77 20.66
CA LEU A 155 22.93 -23.44 20.61
C LEU A 155 22.12 -22.45 19.76
N SER A 156 21.42 -22.91 18.72
CA SER A 156 20.63 -22.07 17.82
C SER A 156 19.34 -21.52 18.44
N THR A 157 19.05 -21.88 19.70
CA THR A 157 17.98 -21.26 20.50
C THR A 157 18.30 -19.83 20.92
N SER A 158 19.56 -19.40 20.85
CA SER A 158 19.99 -18.03 21.13
C SER A 158 20.28 -17.25 19.85
N GLY A 159 19.77 -16.02 19.75
CA GLY A 159 20.09 -15.11 18.66
C GLY A 159 21.56 -14.68 18.60
N ILE A 160 22.29 -14.62 19.72
CA ILE A 160 23.74 -14.31 19.70
C ILE A 160 24.50 -15.48 19.09
N SER A 161 24.19 -16.71 19.51
CA SER A 161 24.76 -17.94 18.93
C SER A 161 24.43 -18.05 17.44
N CYS A 162 23.19 -17.76 17.01
CA CYS A 162 22.84 -17.76 15.59
C CYS A 162 23.69 -16.76 14.78
N ARG A 163 23.93 -15.54 15.28
CA ARG A 163 24.84 -14.58 14.62
C ARG A 163 26.26 -15.08 14.51
N GLN A 164 26.77 -15.77 15.54
CA GLN A 164 28.09 -16.41 15.50
C GLN A 164 28.15 -17.53 14.46
N MET A 165 27.10 -18.35 14.35
CA MET A 165 26.99 -19.38 13.32
C MET A 165 26.97 -18.78 11.90
N VAL A 166 26.19 -17.72 11.69
CA VAL A 166 26.14 -16.99 10.42
C VAL A 166 27.51 -16.41 10.08
N LYS A 167 28.19 -15.75 11.03
CA LYS A 167 29.58 -15.26 10.83
C LYS A 167 30.53 -16.37 10.38
N ALA A 168 30.33 -17.59 10.88
CA ALA A 168 31.10 -18.77 10.52
C ALA A 168 30.65 -19.45 9.22
N GLN A 169 29.75 -18.87 8.42
CA GLN A 169 29.19 -19.44 7.18
C GLN A 169 28.39 -20.74 7.42
N ALA A 170 27.63 -20.81 8.52
CA ALA A 170 26.85 -22.01 8.83
C ALA A 170 25.76 -22.31 7.79
N ALA A 171 25.06 -21.29 7.28
CA ALA A 171 23.86 -21.52 6.46
C ALA A 171 24.20 -22.25 5.15
N SER A 172 25.23 -21.79 4.43
CA SER A 172 25.69 -22.44 3.20
C SER A 172 26.14 -23.89 3.45
N ARG A 173 26.93 -24.13 4.50
CA ARG A 173 27.40 -25.49 4.86
C ARG A 173 26.26 -26.44 5.21
N LEU A 174 25.33 -25.99 6.04
CA LEU A 174 24.16 -26.78 6.45
C LEU A 174 23.26 -27.10 5.26
N CYS A 175 23.10 -26.16 4.33
CA CYS A 175 22.34 -26.38 3.10
C CYS A 175 22.96 -27.48 2.23
N LEU A 176 24.29 -27.47 2.06
CA LEU A 176 25.00 -28.52 1.32
C LEU A 176 24.90 -29.90 2.00
N TYR A 177 24.73 -29.95 3.32
CA TYR A 177 24.55 -31.20 4.06
C TYR A 177 23.16 -31.82 3.94
N LEU A 178 22.17 -31.10 3.39
CA LEU A 178 20.81 -31.63 3.20
C LEU A 178 20.76 -32.89 2.31
N ASN A 179 21.74 -33.08 1.42
CA ASN A 179 21.83 -34.26 0.55
C ASN A 179 22.90 -35.27 0.99
N GLY A 180 23.47 -35.11 2.19
CA GLY A 180 24.46 -36.06 2.69
C GLY A 180 23.84 -37.44 2.92
N ALA A 181 24.60 -38.49 2.63
CA ALA A 181 24.14 -39.86 2.81
C ALA A 181 23.87 -40.17 4.29
N ASP A 182 22.58 -40.27 4.65
CA ASP A 182 22.13 -40.66 5.98
C ASP A 182 20.80 -41.44 5.91
N PRO A 183 20.82 -42.78 6.03
CA PRO A 183 19.60 -43.60 6.03
C PRO A 183 18.62 -43.27 7.16
N SER A 184 19.08 -42.62 8.24
CA SER A 184 18.23 -42.27 9.37
C SER A 184 17.41 -40.99 9.13
N GLY A 185 17.80 -40.16 8.17
CA GLY A 185 17.19 -38.85 7.89
C GLY A 185 17.51 -37.75 8.93
N GLN A 186 18.30 -38.05 9.96
CA GLN A 186 18.64 -37.07 11.00
C GLN A 186 19.47 -35.92 10.45
N LEU A 187 20.32 -36.17 9.45
CA LEU A 187 21.16 -35.14 8.85
C LEU A 187 20.32 -34.02 8.22
N VAL A 188 19.34 -34.39 7.39
CA VAL A 188 18.43 -33.45 6.72
C VAL A 188 17.58 -32.72 7.76
N PHE A 189 17.01 -33.45 8.71
CA PHE A 189 16.17 -32.90 9.77
C PHE A 189 16.93 -31.85 10.60
N ARG A 190 18.10 -32.20 11.16
CA ARG A 190 18.87 -31.29 12.02
C ARG A 190 19.39 -30.08 11.24
N SER A 191 19.84 -30.29 10.01
CA SER A 191 20.34 -29.18 9.18
C SER A 191 19.21 -28.20 8.86
N SER A 192 18.01 -28.69 8.53
CA SER A 192 16.83 -27.86 8.25
C SER A 192 16.37 -27.09 9.48
N ASP A 193 16.33 -27.73 10.65
CA ASP A 193 15.94 -27.11 11.92
C ASP A 193 16.90 -26.00 12.37
N ILE A 194 18.22 -26.20 12.19
CA ILE A 194 19.20 -25.15 12.43
C ILE A 194 19.04 -24.02 11.41
N LEU A 195 18.88 -24.32 10.11
CA LEU A 195 18.65 -23.31 9.08
C LEU A 195 17.42 -22.44 9.39
N TRP A 196 16.32 -23.07 9.83
CA TRP A 196 15.13 -22.37 10.30
C TRP A 196 15.46 -21.45 11.48
N SER A 197 16.15 -21.97 12.49
CA SER A 197 16.57 -21.19 13.66
C SER A 197 17.45 -19.99 13.28
N LEU A 198 18.29 -20.11 12.25
CA LEU A 198 19.10 -19.00 11.74
C LEU A 198 18.23 -17.95 11.04
N LEU A 199 17.25 -18.37 10.22
CA LEU A 199 16.33 -17.47 9.54
C LEU A 199 15.42 -16.71 10.52
N GLU A 200 15.07 -17.31 11.65
CA GLU A 200 14.21 -16.71 12.69
C GLU A 200 14.99 -15.78 13.63
N ASN A 201 16.19 -16.19 14.05
CA ASN A 201 16.91 -15.52 15.16
C ASN A 201 18.15 -14.71 14.73
N ALA A 202 18.58 -14.78 13.47
CA ALA A 202 19.68 -13.96 12.93
C ALA A 202 19.20 -12.97 11.85
N SER A 203 20.13 -12.27 11.20
CA SER A 203 19.81 -11.39 10.08
C SER A 203 19.32 -12.23 8.89
N LYS A 204 18.03 -12.13 8.55
CA LYS A 204 17.43 -12.81 7.39
C LYS A 204 18.21 -12.51 6.11
N GLU A 205 18.62 -11.26 5.92
CA GLU A 205 19.40 -10.84 4.74
C GLU A 205 20.75 -11.56 4.64
N GLU A 206 21.51 -11.64 5.73
CA GLU A 206 22.81 -12.33 5.75
C GLU A 206 22.65 -13.84 5.49
N VAL A 207 21.64 -14.47 6.08
CA VAL A 207 21.36 -15.90 5.90
C VAL A 207 20.96 -16.19 4.45
N VAL A 208 20.06 -15.39 3.87
CA VAL A 208 19.66 -15.49 2.45
C VAL A 208 20.88 -15.32 1.54
N ASN A 209 21.74 -14.34 1.82
CA ASN A 209 22.96 -14.12 1.03
C ASN A 209 23.90 -15.33 1.03
N GLN A 210 24.04 -16.03 2.16
CA GLN A 210 24.83 -17.28 2.22
C GLN A 210 24.18 -18.43 1.43
N LEU A 211 22.86 -18.46 1.37
CA LEU A 211 22.09 -19.49 0.65
C LEU A 211 21.89 -19.16 -0.84
N SER A 212 22.31 -17.98 -1.31
CA SER A 212 22.09 -17.49 -2.67
C SER A 212 23.01 -18.12 -3.73
N SER A 213 23.91 -19.02 -3.35
CA SER A 213 24.75 -19.75 -4.32
C SER A 213 23.94 -20.80 -5.09
N LEU A 214 24.30 -21.04 -6.36
CA LEU A 214 23.64 -22.04 -7.20
C LEU A 214 23.73 -23.44 -6.58
N GLU A 215 24.85 -23.75 -5.93
CA GLU A 215 25.09 -25.02 -5.24
C GLU A 215 24.14 -25.20 -4.05
N CYS A 216 23.90 -24.15 -3.25
CA CYS A 216 22.95 -24.21 -2.14
C CYS A 216 21.52 -24.39 -2.64
N VAL A 217 21.10 -23.63 -3.66
CA VAL A 217 19.74 -23.76 -4.21
C VAL A 217 19.53 -25.14 -4.84
N HIS A 218 20.53 -25.68 -5.55
CA HIS A 218 20.50 -27.07 -6.01
C HIS A 218 20.41 -28.06 -4.86
N ALA A 219 21.20 -27.89 -3.79
CA ALA A 219 21.14 -28.79 -2.65
C ALA A 219 19.75 -28.78 -2.00
N LEU A 220 19.15 -27.61 -1.80
CA LEU A 220 17.79 -27.48 -1.27
C LEU A 220 16.76 -28.16 -2.18
N LYS A 221 16.87 -27.97 -3.50
CA LYS A 221 16.00 -28.59 -4.49
C LYS A 221 16.08 -30.12 -4.44
N GLU A 222 17.27 -30.70 -4.47
CA GLU A 222 17.42 -32.16 -4.49
C GLU A 222 16.91 -32.80 -3.19
N ALA A 223 17.16 -32.17 -2.03
CA ALA A 223 16.63 -32.64 -0.75
C ALA A 223 15.09 -32.59 -0.73
N PHE A 224 14.50 -31.52 -1.28
CA PHE A 224 13.06 -31.42 -1.45
C PHE A 224 12.51 -32.49 -2.41
N VAL A 225 13.16 -32.74 -3.55
CA VAL A 225 12.77 -33.79 -4.52
C VAL A 225 12.81 -35.18 -3.87
N ASP A 226 13.86 -35.49 -3.12
CA ASP A 226 14.00 -36.77 -2.43
C ASP A 226 12.86 -36.97 -1.41
N LEU A 227 12.50 -35.94 -0.65
CA LEU A 227 11.36 -36.01 0.27
C LEU A 227 10.00 -36.13 -0.45
N VAL A 228 9.81 -35.44 -1.58
CA VAL A 228 8.59 -35.54 -2.40
C VAL A 228 8.42 -36.92 -3.02
N THR A 229 9.52 -37.55 -3.45
CA THR A 229 9.48 -38.80 -4.22
C THR A 229 9.65 -40.06 -3.37
N ARG A 230 10.37 -39.98 -2.25
CA ARG A 230 10.73 -41.13 -1.40
C ARG A 230 10.27 -40.98 0.05
N GLY A 231 9.80 -39.79 0.46
CA GLY A 231 9.23 -39.57 1.78
C GLY A 231 7.83 -40.15 1.86
N PHE A 232 7.58 -40.99 2.86
CA PHE A 232 6.27 -41.61 3.08
C PHE A 232 5.79 -41.48 4.53
N ARG A 233 6.67 -41.05 5.45
CA ARG A 233 6.32 -40.86 6.86
C ARG A 233 5.75 -39.46 7.04
N HIS A 234 4.91 -39.29 8.05
CA HIS A 234 4.41 -37.97 8.45
C HIS A 234 5.54 -36.97 8.70
N CYS A 235 6.63 -37.37 9.37
CA CYS A 235 7.80 -36.50 9.58
C CYS A 235 8.48 -36.08 8.27
N ASP A 236 8.46 -36.92 7.25
CA ASP A 236 9.05 -36.61 5.94
C ASP A 236 8.19 -35.58 5.21
N HIS A 237 6.86 -35.70 5.29
CA HIS A 237 5.93 -34.71 4.73
C HIS A 237 6.04 -33.35 5.42
N GLN A 238 6.22 -33.34 6.74
CA GLN A 238 6.45 -32.11 7.49
C GLN A 238 7.78 -31.45 7.08
N LEU A 239 8.86 -32.23 7.04
CA LEU A 239 10.18 -31.74 6.64
C LEU A 239 10.19 -31.21 5.19
N ARG A 240 9.47 -31.87 4.28
CA ARG A 240 9.26 -31.39 2.91
C ARG A 240 8.63 -29.99 2.91
N ASN A 241 7.61 -29.78 3.74
CA ASN A 241 6.93 -28.49 3.84
C ASN A 241 7.87 -27.45 4.47
N ASP A 242 8.64 -27.80 5.49
CA ASP A 242 9.64 -26.91 6.11
C ASP A 242 10.68 -26.44 5.07
N LEU A 243 11.21 -27.36 4.24
CA LEU A 243 12.10 -27.01 3.14
C LEU A 243 11.44 -26.11 2.10
N LEU A 244 10.15 -26.31 1.82
CA LEU A 244 9.39 -25.44 0.91
C LEU A 244 9.18 -24.05 1.49
N VAL A 245 8.99 -23.90 2.81
CA VAL A 245 8.96 -22.59 3.46
C VAL A 245 10.32 -21.89 3.33
N ILE A 246 11.43 -22.60 3.57
CA ILE A 246 12.77 -22.05 3.34
C ILE A 246 12.94 -21.60 1.87
N ALA A 247 12.56 -22.45 0.91
CA ALA A 247 12.62 -22.11 -0.52
C ALA A 247 11.77 -20.87 -0.87
N THR A 248 10.59 -20.75 -0.24
CA THR A 248 9.68 -19.61 -0.40
C THR A 248 10.34 -18.32 0.11
N LEU A 249 10.98 -18.36 1.28
CA LEU A 249 11.71 -17.21 1.85
C LEU A 249 12.92 -16.80 0.99
N LEU A 250 13.62 -17.76 0.41
CA LEU A 250 14.73 -17.49 -0.50
C LEU A 250 14.25 -16.84 -1.80
N ALA A 251 13.14 -17.32 -2.37
CA ALA A 251 12.57 -16.79 -3.61
C ALA A 251 12.08 -15.34 -3.50
N GLU A 252 11.90 -14.79 -2.28
CA GLU A 252 11.60 -13.37 -2.09
C GLU A 252 12.76 -12.45 -2.51
N ASN A 253 13.99 -12.96 -2.54
CA ASN A 253 15.16 -12.22 -2.99
C ASN A 253 15.48 -12.57 -4.46
N PRO A 254 15.34 -11.61 -5.40
CA PRO A 254 15.63 -11.84 -6.82
C PRO A 254 17.07 -12.27 -7.14
N ALA A 255 18.02 -12.07 -6.21
CA ALA A 255 19.41 -12.50 -6.39
C ALA A 255 19.59 -14.02 -6.23
N VAL A 256 18.60 -14.74 -5.68
CA VAL A 256 18.67 -16.20 -5.51
C VAL A 256 18.35 -16.88 -6.86
N PRO A 257 19.22 -17.78 -7.37
CA PRO A 257 19.09 -18.41 -8.69
C PRO A 257 18.03 -19.53 -8.74
N MET A 258 16.77 -19.19 -8.43
CA MET A 258 15.64 -20.13 -8.42
C MET A 258 15.30 -20.66 -9.82
N ILE A 259 15.51 -19.85 -10.86
CA ILE A 259 15.22 -20.21 -12.26
C ILE A 259 16.36 -21.06 -12.82
N GLU A 260 17.60 -20.62 -12.67
CA GLU A 260 18.81 -21.27 -13.20
C GLU A 260 19.02 -22.65 -12.59
N SER A 261 18.67 -22.83 -11.31
CA SER A 261 18.70 -24.14 -10.63
C SER A 261 17.63 -25.13 -11.12
N GLY A 262 16.66 -24.64 -11.90
CA GLY A 262 15.46 -25.36 -12.30
C GLY A 262 14.48 -25.62 -11.15
N PHE A 263 14.72 -25.07 -9.95
CA PHE A 263 13.84 -25.29 -8.79
C PHE A 263 12.50 -24.60 -8.98
N ALA A 264 12.47 -23.37 -9.49
CA ALA A 264 11.24 -22.66 -9.81
C ALA A 264 10.34 -23.47 -10.75
N LYS A 265 10.91 -24.10 -11.79
CA LYS A 265 10.17 -24.93 -12.75
C LYS A 265 9.53 -26.14 -12.06
N LEU A 266 10.28 -26.83 -11.21
CA LEU A 266 9.76 -27.96 -10.44
C LEU A 266 8.59 -27.54 -9.55
N LEU A 267 8.74 -26.45 -8.80
CA LEU A 267 7.71 -25.95 -7.88
C LEU A 267 6.45 -25.51 -8.63
N ILE A 268 6.59 -24.84 -9.77
CA ILE A 268 5.46 -24.47 -10.62
C ILE A 268 4.72 -25.71 -11.12
N VAL A 269 5.43 -26.74 -11.58
CA VAL A 269 4.80 -27.99 -12.05
C VAL A 269 4.07 -28.71 -10.92
N LEU A 270 4.68 -28.79 -9.73
CA LEU A 270 4.03 -29.34 -8.52
C LEU A 270 2.80 -28.52 -8.10
N ALA A 271 2.81 -27.22 -8.36
CA ALA A 271 1.67 -26.37 -8.04
C ALA A 271 0.49 -26.55 -9.01
N THR A 272 0.72 -26.94 -10.27
CA THR A 272 -0.31 -26.99 -11.33
C THR A 272 -0.74 -28.38 -11.77
N PHE A 273 -0.01 -29.45 -11.42
CA PHE A 273 -0.24 -30.80 -11.99
C PHE A 273 -1.60 -31.44 -11.67
N THR A 274 -2.29 -31.04 -10.60
CA THR A 274 -3.62 -31.56 -10.28
C THR A 274 -4.70 -30.97 -11.19
N GLU A 275 -4.55 -29.70 -11.54
CA GLU A 275 -5.49 -28.97 -12.39
C GLU A 275 -5.18 -29.18 -13.87
N VAL A 276 -3.88 -29.23 -14.21
CA VAL A 276 -3.37 -29.39 -15.57
C VAL A 276 -3.03 -30.85 -15.80
N LYS A 277 -3.94 -31.58 -16.46
CA LYS A 277 -3.82 -33.02 -16.77
C LYS A 277 -2.85 -33.32 -17.92
N LEU A 278 -1.73 -32.61 -18.00
CA LEU A 278 -0.67 -32.86 -18.96
C LEU A 278 0.41 -33.72 -18.32
N PRO A 279 0.83 -34.83 -18.94
CA PRO A 279 1.94 -35.62 -18.43
C PRO A 279 3.20 -34.77 -18.34
N ASN A 280 3.79 -34.67 -17.14
CA ASN A 280 5.06 -33.98 -16.94
C ASN A 280 6.08 -34.93 -16.31
N PRO A 281 7.26 -35.13 -16.94
CA PRO A 281 8.30 -36.03 -16.43
C PRO A 281 8.75 -35.71 -15.00
N LEU A 282 8.69 -34.45 -14.57
CA LEU A 282 9.15 -34.00 -13.24
C LEU A 282 8.27 -34.47 -12.09
N VAL A 283 7.02 -34.85 -12.37
CA VAL A 283 6.07 -35.36 -11.36
C VAL A 283 5.62 -36.79 -11.68
N LYS A 284 6.35 -37.47 -12.56
CA LYS A 284 6.01 -38.84 -12.95
C LYS A 284 6.13 -39.77 -11.75
N GLY A 285 5.00 -40.33 -11.34
CA GLY A 285 4.92 -41.24 -10.18
C GLY A 285 4.58 -40.55 -8.86
N PHE A 286 4.56 -39.22 -8.80
CA PHE A 286 4.04 -38.49 -7.65
C PHE A 286 2.51 -38.54 -7.63
N LYS A 287 1.92 -38.79 -6.46
CA LYS A 287 0.48 -38.74 -6.22
C LYS A 287 0.23 -38.04 -4.90
N LEU A 288 -0.70 -37.09 -4.89
CA LEU A 288 -1.21 -36.52 -3.65
C LEU A 288 -1.98 -37.59 -2.87
N THR A 289 -1.70 -37.64 -1.57
CA THR A 289 -2.38 -38.51 -0.61
C THR A 289 -3.57 -37.81 0.05
N TYR A 290 -3.71 -36.49 -0.17
CA TYR A 290 -4.75 -35.64 0.42
C TYR A 290 -4.69 -35.60 1.96
N SER A 291 -3.50 -35.79 2.53
CA SER A 291 -3.25 -35.55 3.96
C SER A 291 -3.26 -34.04 4.28
N ASP A 292 -3.28 -33.71 5.57
CA ASP A 292 -3.19 -32.31 6.01
C ASP A 292 -1.84 -31.69 5.60
N GLU A 293 -0.75 -32.47 5.59
CA GLU A 293 0.56 -31.99 5.12
C GLU A 293 0.57 -31.73 3.61
N ASP A 294 -0.14 -32.52 2.82
CA ASP A 294 -0.31 -32.29 1.37
C ASP A 294 -1.17 -31.05 1.09
N PHE A 295 -2.19 -30.81 1.93
CA PHE A 295 -2.98 -29.59 1.89
C PHE A 295 -2.12 -28.35 2.18
N GLU A 296 -1.29 -28.39 3.22
CA GLU A 296 -0.33 -27.32 3.53
C GLU A 296 0.69 -27.12 2.41
N MET A 297 1.23 -28.21 1.84
CA MET A 297 2.13 -28.15 0.68
C MET A 297 1.48 -27.42 -0.49
N LYS A 298 0.22 -27.75 -0.82
CA LYS A 298 -0.50 -27.11 -1.93
C LYS A 298 -0.66 -25.60 -1.69
N LYS A 299 -0.93 -25.16 -0.46
CA LYS A 299 -0.98 -23.73 -0.12
C LYS A 299 0.37 -23.04 -0.27
N LEU A 300 1.45 -23.67 0.20
CA LEU A 300 2.81 -23.14 0.07
C LEU A 300 3.23 -23.04 -1.42
N LEU A 301 2.84 -24.02 -2.24
CA LEU A 301 3.07 -24.01 -3.68
C LEU A 301 2.32 -22.87 -4.39
N PHE A 302 1.11 -22.52 -3.96
CA PHE A 302 0.42 -21.32 -4.46
C PHE A 302 1.12 -20.04 -4.01
N ASN A 303 1.54 -19.96 -2.75
CA ASN A 303 2.24 -18.79 -2.24
C ASN A 303 3.52 -18.49 -3.04
N ILE A 304 4.32 -19.53 -3.32
CA ILE A 304 5.56 -19.33 -4.09
C ILE A 304 5.30 -18.93 -5.56
N ILE A 305 4.20 -19.37 -6.19
CA ILE A 305 3.78 -18.83 -7.50
C ILE A 305 3.58 -17.31 -7.40
N GLY A 306 2.89 -16.85 -6.36
CA GLY A 306 2.66 -15.43 -6.12
C GLY A 306 3.98 -14.64 -5.97
N ILE A 307 4.97 -15.22 -5.29
CA ILE A 307 6.31 -14.62 -5.14
C ILE A 307 7.04 -14.59 -6.48
N LEU A 308 7.11 -15.72 -7.19
CA LEU A 308 7.77 -15.82 -8.49
C LEU A 308 7.15 -14.88 -9.53
N SER A 309 5.84 -14.61 -9.47
CA SER A 309 5.19 -13.67 -10.38
C SER A 309 5.71 -12.23 -10.29
N LYS A 310 6.36 -11.87 -9.17
CA LYS A 310 6.98 -10.54 -9.01
C LYS A 310 8.30 -10.40 -9.76
N ASP A 311 8.94 -11.51 -10.13
CA ASP A 311 10.15 -11.52 -10.96
C ASP A 311 9.74 -11.61 -12.45
N PRO A 312 10.01 -10.56 -13.25
CA PRO A 312 9.71 -10.59 -14.69
C PRO A 312 10.36 -11.76 -15.43
N SER A 313 11.52 -12.24 -14.95
CA SER A 313 12.26 -13.36 -15.55
C SER A 313 11.49 -14.68 -15.45
N ALA A 314 10.61 -14.82 -14.46
CA ALA A 314 9.77 -16.00 -14.28
C ALA A 314 8.50 -15.99 -15.16
N ALA A 315 8.14 -14.89 -15.80
CA ALA A 315 6.88 -14.75 -16.54
C ALA A 315 6.74 -15.81 -17.66
N GLN A 316 7.80 -16.03 -18.45
CA GLN A 316 7.80 -17.07 -19.48
C GLN A 316 7.58 -18.46 -18.87
N LEU A 317 8.27 -18.75 -17.76
CA LEU A 317 8.17 -20.04 -17.09
C LEU A 317 6.76 -20.29 -16.53
N LEU A 318 6.12 -19.29 -15.95
CA LEU A 318 4.74 -19.35 -15.46
C LEU A 318 3.74 -19.57 -16.62
N SER A 319 3.97 -18.89 -17.75
CA SER A 319 3.16 -19.00 -18.97
C SER A 319 3.22 -20.40 -19.59
N GLU A 320 4.43 -20.95 -19.77
CA GLU A 320 4.66 -22.27 -20.39
C GLU A 320 4.15 -23.44 -19.53
N ASN A 321 4.19 -23.30 -18.21
CA ASN A 321 3.74 -24.34 -17.27
C ASN A 321 2.28 -24.16 -16.83
N HIS A 322 1.47 -23.48 -17.65
CA HIS A 322 0.01 -23.46 -17.55
C HIS A 322 -0.51 -22.96 -16.18
N VAL A 323 0.18 -22.00 -15.55
CA VAL A 323 -0.23 -21.45 -14.25
C VAL A 323 -1.58 -20.74 -14.32
N MET A 324 -1.80 -19.94 -15.36
CA MET A 324 -3.06 -19.22 -15.56
C MET A 324 -4.29 -20.15 -15.56
N PRO A 325 -4.39 -21.17 -16.44
CA PRO A 325 -5.53 -22.09 -16.43
C PRO A 325 -5.60 -22.94 -15.15
N ALA A 326 -4.47 -23.25 -14.49
CA ALA A 326 -4.48 -23.96 -13.21
C ALA A 326 -5.12 -23.13 -12.09
N LEU A 327 -4.82 -21.83 -11.99
CA LEU A 327 -5.45 -20.95 -11.01
C LEU A 327 -6.93 -20.70 -11.35
N LEU A 328 -7.25 -20.49 -12.64
CA LEU A 328 -8.64 -20.32 -13.11
C LEU A 328 -9.50 -21.58 -12.93
N TYR A 329 -8.91 -22.76 -12.75
CA TYR A 329 -9.65 -23.98 -12.37
C TYR A 329 -10.47 -23.76 -11.08
N TYR A 330 -9.93 -22.99 -10.14
CA TYR A 330 -10.59 -22.67 -8.87
C TYR A 330 -11.65 -21.56 -8.98
N VAL A 331 -11.65 -20.79 -10.08
CA VAL A 331 -12.69 -19.80 -10.42
C VAL A 331 -13.93 -20.48 -11.05
N LYS A 332 -13.97 -21.81 -11.06
CA LYS A 332 -15.14 -22.60 -11.51
C LYS A 332 -15.90 -23.18 -10.32
N LEU A 333 -17.22 -23.25 -10.47
CA LEU A 333 -18.09 -23.98 -9.55
C LEU A 333 -17.86 -25.48 -9.71
N ASN A 334 -17.02 -26.05 -8.86
CA ASN A 334 -16.94 -27.49 -8.74
C ASN A 334 -18.08 -27.96 -7.84
N HIS A 335 -19.20 -28.35 -8.45
CA HIS A 335 -20.10 -29.30 -7.80
C HIS A 335 -19.30 -30.57 -7.61
N GLN A 336 -18.92 -30.86 -6.36
CA GLN A 336 -18.15 -32.06 -5.98
C GLN A 336 -18.67 -33.25 -6.77
N LYS A 337 -17.80 -33.87 -7.59
CA LYS A 337 -18.14 -35.14 -8.22
C LYS A 337 -18.13 -36.19 -7.11
N PRO A 338 -19.26 -36.85 -6.78
CA PRO A 338 -19.24 -37.89 -5.76
C PRO A 338 -18.38 -39.07 -6.24
N GLY A 339 -17.39 -39.49 -5.44
CA GLY A 339 -16.70 -40.78 -5.60
C GLY A 339 -15.17 -40.79 -5.75
N PHE A 340 -14.47 -39.67 -5.64
CA PHE A 340 -12.99 -39.62 -5.60
C PHE A 340 -12.49 -38.99 -4.29
N PRO A 341 -11.29 -39.37 -3.78
CA PRO A 341 -10.66 -38.65 -2.68
C PRO A 341 -10.27 -37.26 -3.18
N ASP A 342 -11.14 -36.29 -2.94
CA ASP A 342 -10.93 -34.88 -3.18
C ASP A 342 -10.82 -34.14 -1.83
N TRP A 343 -10.31 -32.91 -1.86
CA TRP A 343 -10.29 -32.02 -0.69
C TRP A 343 -11.68 -31.90 -0.05
N SER A 344 -11.73 -31.83 1.28
CA SER A 344 -12.97 -31.50 1.98
C SER A 344 -13.51 -30.14 1.50
N ALA A 345 -14.81 -29.87 1.68
CA ALA A 345 -15.40 -28.60 1.26
C ALA A 345 -14.70 -27.38 1.87
N ALA A 346 -14.25 -27.48 3.12
CA ALA A 346 -13.51 -26.42 3.81
C ALA A 346 -12.08 -26.23 3.25
N GLN A 347 -11.36 -27.33 3.01
CA GLN A 347 -10.04 -27.28 2.37
C GLN A 347 -10.13 -26.72 0.93
N TYR A 348 -11.13 -27.15 0.17
CA TYR A 348 -11.36 -26.63 -1.19
C TYR A 348 -11.66 -25.12 -1.17
N GLU A 349 -12.51 -24.65 -0.26
CA GLU A 349 -12.78 -23.21 -0.07
C GLU A 349 -11.47 -22.43 0.17
N GLU A 350 -10.61 -22.93 1.06
CA GLU A 350 -9.34 -22.28 1.37
C GLU A 350 -8.37 -22.26 0.18
N LEU A 351 -8.23 -23.39 -0.54
CA LEU A 351 -7.44 -23.45 -1.77
C LEU A 351 -8.01 -22.53 -2.86
N GLN A 352 -9.34 -22.45 -2.98
CA GLN A 352 -10.00 -21.56 -3.93
C GLN A 352 -9.66 -20.10 -3.62
N LEU A 353 -9.84 -19.66 -2.39
CA LEU A 353 -9.53 -18.28 -2.01
C LEU A 353 -8.03 -17.97 -2.18
N HIS A 354 -7.15 -18.92 -1.84
CA HIS A 354 -5.72 -18.76 -2.03
C HIS A 354 -5.35 -18.67 -3.53
N ALA A 355 -5.92 -19.53 -4.37
CA ALA A 355 -5.69 -19.51 -5.82
C ALA A 355 -6.16 -18.21 -6.47
N ILE A 356 -7.33 -17.68 -6.08
CA ILE A 356 -7.83 -16.39 -6.58
C ILE A 356 -6.96 -15.23 -6.07
N ALA A 357 -6.49 -15.29 -4.82
CA ALA A 357 -5.57 -14.30 -4.29
C ALA A 357 -4.24 -14.26 -5.07
N VAL A 358 -3.68 -15.43 -5.39
CA VAL A 358 -2.46 -15.55 -6.22
C VAL A 358 -2.72 -15.13 -7.66
N LEU A 359 -3.90 -15.44 -8.20
CA LEU A 359 -4.32 -15.00 -9.53
C LEU A 359 -4.28 -13.48 -9.67
N ALA A 360 -4.56 -12.72 -8.60
CA ALA A 360 -4.48 -11.26 -8.63
C ALA A 360 -3.06 -10.74 -8.86
N SER A 361 -2.04 -11.49 -8.45
CA SER A 361 -0.61 -11.19 -8.70
C SER A 361 -0.13 -11.69 -10.06
N VAL A 362 -0.61 -12.87 -10.49
CA VAL A 362 -0.17 -13.52 -11.74
C VAL A 362 -0.85 -12.90 -12.97
N ALA A 363 -2.13 -12.51 -12.86
CA ALA A 363 -2.90 -12.04 -14.00
C ALA A 363 -2.35 -10.79 -14.70
N PRO A 364 -1.87 -9.77 -13.97
CA PRO A 364 -1.28 -8.60 -14.60
C PRO A 364 0.02 -8.93 -15.37
N VAL A 365 0.79 -9.90 -14.89
CA VAL A 365 2.06 -10.32 -15.48
C VAL A 365 1.84 -11.15 -16.75
N LEU A 366 0.73 -11.89 -16.80
CA LEU A 366 0.39 -12.80 -17.90
C LEU A 366 -0.90 -12.37 -18.62
N VAL A 367 -1.04 -11.08 -18.93
CA VAL A 367 -2.28 -10.51 -19.49
C VAL A 367 -2.73 -11.18 -20.80
N ASP A 368 -1.79 -11.54 -21.68
CA ASP A 368 -2.12 -12.26 -22.91
C ASP A 368 -2.74 -13.63 -22.64
N LYS A 369 -2.17 -14.37 -21.67
CA LYS A 369 -2.72 -15.67 -21.27
C LYS A 369 -4.05 -15.51 -20.55
N TYR A 370 -4.17 -14.49 -19.69
CA TYR A 370 -5.40 -14.14 -19.00
C TYR A 370 -6.57 -13.94 -19.98
N LEU A 371 -6.37 -13.11 -21.03
CA LEU A 371 -7.35 -12.88 -22.07
C LEU A 371 -7.63 -14.14 -22.90
N SER A 372 -6.59 -14.88 -23.30
CA SER A 372 -6.75 -16.13 -24.06
C SER A 372 -7.56 -17.20 -23.31
N CYS A 373 -7.50 -17.19 -21.97
CA CYS A 373 -8.25 -18.10 -21.11
C CYS A 373 -9.66 -17.59 -20.76
N GLN A 374 -10.11 -16.47 -21.36
CA GLN A 374 -11.42 -15.85 -21.09
C GLN A 374 -11.64 -15.56 -19.59
N ALA A 375 -10.58 -15.13 -18.90
CA ALA A 375 -10.60 -14.98 -17.45
C ALA A 375 -11.62 -13.95 -16.97
N ASN A 376 -11.83 -12.84 -17.72
CA ASN A 376 -12.91 -11.88 -17.45
C ASN A 376 -14.28 -12.57 -17.37
N THR A 377 -14.61 -13.40 -18.36
CA THR A 377 -15.88 -14.14 -18.41
C THR A 377 -16.04 -15.05 -17.20
N LEU A 378 -15.00 -15.81 -16.85
CA LEU A 378 -15.01 -16.70 -15.69
C LEU A 378 -15.23 -15.93 -14.39
N LEU A 379 -14.55 -14.78 -14.20
CA LEU A 379 -14.67 -13.96 -13.00
C LEU A 379 -16.05 -13.29 -12.90
N LEU A 380 -16.60 -12.78 -14.00
CA LEU A 380 -17.94 -12.17 -14.02
C LEU A 380 -19.03 -13.19 -13.69
N VAL A 381 -18.97 -14.40 -14.27
CA VAL A 381 -19.89 -15.50 -13.93
C VAL A 381 -19.73 -15.92 -12.46
N PHE A 382 -18.49 -15.99 -11.97
CA PHE A 382 -18.23 -16.32 -10.56
C PHE A 382 -18.75 -15.25 -9.60
N LEU A 383 -18.69 -13.96 -9.97
CA LEU A 383 -19.27 -12.86 -9.22
C LEU A 383 -20.81 -12.91 -9.20
N GLU A 384 -21.44 -13.34 -10.29
CA GLU A 384 -22.90 -13.57 -10.32
C GLU A 384 -23.32 -14.61 -9.28
N TRP A 385 -22.59 -15.73 -9.21
CA TRP A 385 -22.80 -16.73 -8.17
C TRP A 385 -22.58 -16.19 -6.75
N CYS A 386 -21.64 -15.25 -6.55
CA CYS A 386 -21.39 -14.62 -5.26
C CYS A 386 -22.60 -13.81 -4.74
N VAL A 387 -23.39 -13.24 -5.64
CA VAL A 387 -24.62 -12.48 -5.32
C VAL A 387 -25.84 -13.41 -5.24
N GLY A 388 -25.84 -14.51 -6.00
CA GLY A 388 -26.96 -15.44 -6.10
C GLY A 388 -27.28 -16.22 -4.82
N PRO A 389 -28.50 -16.80 -4.74
CA PRO A 389 -29.02 -17.48 -3.55
C PRO A 389 -28.42 -18.87 -3.31
N ASP A 390 -27.55 -19.37 -4.20
CA ASP A 390 -27.01 -20.72 -4.11
C ASP A 390 -26.35 -21.01 -2.76
N PRO A 391 -26.50 -22.23 -2.21
CA PRO A 391 -25.99 -22.56 -0.90
C PRO A 391 -24.46 -22.45 -0.85
N PHE A 392 -23.97 -21.87 0.24
CA PHE A 392 -22.55 -21.75 0.55
C PHE A 392 -22.21 -22.63 1.75
N PHE A 393 -21.32 -23.59 1.55
CA PHE A 393 -20.93 -24.57 2.58
C PHE A 393 -19.59 -24.25 3.24
N GLY A 394 -18.99 -23.10 2.89
CA GLY A 394 -17.73 -22.66 3.44
C GLY A 394 -17.82 -22.22 4.90
N ARG A 395 -16.74 -22.44 5.64
CA ARG A 395 -16.67 -22.13 7.08
C ARG A 395 -16.04 -20.77 7.38
N GLY A 396 -15.32 -20.16 6.43
CA GLY A 396 -14.72 -18.83 6.59
C GLY A 396 -13.68 -18.71 7.71
N HIS A 397 -13.01 -19.82 8.06
CA HIS A 397 -11.97 -19.86 9.10
C HIS A 397 -10.55 -19.73 8.55
N SER A 398 -10.37 -19.74 7.23
CA SER A 398 -9.07 -19.58 6.59
C SER A 398 -8.60 -18.13 6.61
N PHE A 399 -7.29 -17.92 6.48
CA PHE A 399 -6.67 -16.58 6.40
C PHE A 399 -7.36 -15.70 5.35
N HIS A 400 -7.51 -16.22 4.13
CA HIS A 400 -8.21 -15.54 3.04
C HIS A 400 -9.75 -15.51 3.25
N GLY A 401 -10.33 -16.40 4.06
CA GLY A 401 -11.76 -16.47 4.38
C GLY A 401 -12.26 -15.45 5.40
N THR A 402 -11.40 -14.60 5.95
CA THR A 402 -11.76 -13.59 6.95
C THR A 402 -12.92 -12.70 6.50
N GLY A 403 -13.97 -12.61 7.32
CA GLY A 403 -15.22 -11.88 7.02
C GLY A 403 -16.22 -12.63 6.11
N GLY A 404 -15.85 -13.81 5.61
CA GLY A 404 -16.66 -14.66 4.72
C GLY A 404 -17.48 -15.74 5.42
N ARG A 405 -17.55 -15.78 6.76
CA ARG A 405 -18.23 -16.87 7.47
C ARG A 405 -19.71 -16.96 7.08
N GLY A 406 -20.09 -18.10 6.48
CA GLY A 406 -21.46 -18.37 6.04
C GLY A 406 -21.94 -17.50 4.87
N ASN A 407 -21.04 -16.84 4.14
CA ASN A 407 -21.37 -15.99 3.01
C ASN A 407 -20.27 -16.02 1.92
N LYS A 408 -20.54 -15.44 0.75
CA LYS A 408 -19.62 -15.48 -0.40
C LYS A 408 -18.77 -14.20 -0.53
N LEU A 409 -18.68 -13.37 0.51
CA LEU A 409 -18.01 -12.07 0.45
C LEU A 409 -16.50 -12.19 0.25
N ALA A 410 -15.86 -13.23 0.81
CA ALA A 410 -14.44 -13.45 0.60
C ALA A 410 -14.13 -13.76 -0.87
N GLN A 411 -14.94 -14.60 -1.51
CA GLN A 411 -14.85 -14.96 -2.93
C GLN A 411 -15.08 -13.73 -3.81
N MET A 412 -16.12 -12.94 -3.49
CA MET A 412 -16.42 -11.69 -4.17
C MET A 412 -15.24 -10.71 -4.09
N ARG A 413 -14.68 -10.51 -2.89
CA ARG A 413 -13.53 -9.64 -2.66
C ARG A 413 -12.33 -10.04 -3.51
N TYR A 414 -11.89 -11.30 -3.46
CA TYR A 414 -10.71 -11.69 -4.22
C TYR A 414 -10.94 -11.68 -5.74
N SER A 415 -12.16 -11.99 -6.19
CA SER A 415 -12.49 -11.91 -7.63
C SER A 415 -12.43 -10.47 -8.14
N LEU A 416 -12.97 -9.53 -7.37
CA LEU A 416 -12.84 -8.10 -7.65
C LEU A 416 -11.39 -7.62 -7.55
N ARG A 417 -10.59 -8.18 -6.63
CA ARG A 417 -9.15 -7.88 -6.54
C ARG A 417 -8.38 -8.32 -7.79
N VAL A 418 -8.74 -9.44 -8.41
CA VAL A 418 -8.18 -9.86 -9.72
C VAL A 418 -8.60 -8.89 -10.82
N LEU A 419 -9.89 -8.56 -10.92
CA LEU A 419 -10.35 -7.60 -11.94
C LEU A 419 -9.66 -6.24 -11.78
N ARG A 420 -9.55 -5.76 -10.54
CA ARG A 420 -8.82 -4.53 -10.20
C ARG A 420 -7.37 -4.59 -10.67
N SER A 421 -6.66 -5.69 -10.39
CA SER A 421 -5.22 -5.76 -10.70
C SER A 421 -4.95 -5.75 -12.20
N VAL A 422 -5.81 -6.39 -13.01
CA VAL A 422 -5.67 -6.40 -14.48
C VAL A 422 -6.12 -5.07 -15.08
N VAL A 423 -7.23 -4.49 -14.61
CA VAL A 423 -7.71 -3.17 -15.08
C VAL A 423 -6.72 -2.06 -14.74
N ALA A 424 -5.97 -2.17 -13.64
CA ALA A 424 -4.91 -1.24 -13.28
C ALA A 424 -3.74 -1.17 -14.28
N LEU A 425 -3.66 -2.10 -15.25
CA LEU A 425 -2.72 -2.03 -16.36
C LEU A 425 -3.10 -0.98 -17.41
N TYR A 426 -4.33 -0.46 -17.38
CA TYR A 426 -4.89 0.42 -18.42
C TYR A 426 -4.79 -0.19 -19.83
N ASP A 427 -4.90 -1.52 -19.92
CA ASP A 427 -4.95 -2.25 -21.18
C ASP A 427 -6.35 -2.12 -21.81
N ASP A 428 -6.41 -1.62 -23.05
CA ASP A 428 -7.66 -1.39 -23.76
C ASP A 428 -8.39 -2.69 -24.10
N ALA A 429 -7.67 -3.77 -24.41
CA ALA A 429 -8.29 -5.05 -24.76
C ALA A 429 -9.01 -5.65 -23.54
N VAL A 430 -8.40 -5.55 -22.34
CA VAL A 430 -9.05 -5.91 -21.08
C VAL A 430 -10.31 -5.09 -20.84
N SER A 431 -10.19 -3.76 -20.94
CA SER A 431 -11.29 -2.84 -20.63
C SER A 431 -12.46 -2.99 -21.60
N ILE A 432 -12.19 -3.07 -22.91
CA ILE A 432 -13.20 -3.30 -23.94
C ILE A 432 -13.89 -4.64 -23.70
N ASN A 433 -13.13 -5.71 -23.46
CA ASN A 433 -13.68 -7.04 -23.22
C ASN A 433 -14.59 -7.11 -21.99
N LEU A 434 -14.27 -6.38 -20.90
CA LEU A 434 -15.14 -6.27 -19.72
C LEU A 434 -16.42 -5.48 -20.03
N CYS A 435 -16.28 -4.35 -20.74
CA CYS A 435 -17.40 -3.50 -21.14
C CYS A 435 -18.40 -4.25 -22.03
N ASP A 436 -17.92 -4.99 -23.02
CA ASP A 436 -18.73 -5.78 -23.95
C ASP A 436 -19.51 -6.90 -23.24
N GLN A 437 -18.97 -7.42 -22.12
CA GLN A 437 -19.63 -8.42 -21.28
C GLN A 437 -20.58 -7.83 -20.24
N GLY A 438 -20.82 -6.51 -20.27
CA GLY A 438 -21.75 -5.87 -19.36
C GLY A 438 -21.22 -5.68 -17.93
N ALA A 439 -19.90 -5.76 -17.71
CA ALA A 439 -19.28 -5.67 -16.39
C ALA A 439 -19.71 -4.42 -15.60
N ILE A 440 -19.86 -3.26 -16.25
CA ILE A 440 -20.29 -2.02 -15.58
C ILE A 440 -21.65 -2.20 -14.88
N SER A 441 -22.61 -2.86 -15.53
CA SER A 441 -23.95 -3.06 -14.96
C SER A 441 -23.85 -3.96 -13.73
N GLN A 442 -23.19 -5.10 -13.89
CA GLN A 442 -23.02 -6.08 -12.82
C GLN A 442 -22.26 -5.50 -11.62
N LEU A 443 -21.19 -4.74 -11.87
CA LEU A 443 -20.42 -4.07 -10.82
C LEU A 443 -21.25 -3.02 -10.08
N LEU A 444 -22.13 -2.30 -10.76
CA LEU A 444 -23.05 -1.35 -10.12
C LEU A 444 -24.07 -2.07 -9.23
N ASP A 445 -24.59 -3.20 -9.67
CA ASP A 445 -25.52 -4.01 -8.87
C ASP A 445 -24.83 -4.57 -7.61
N ILE A 446 -23.59 -5.05 -7.75
CA ILE A 446 -22.77 -5.50 -6.61
C ILE A 446 -22.43 -4.33 -5.67
N LEU A 447 -22.11 -3.16 -6.21
CA LEU A 447 -21.80 -1.97 -5.43
C LEU A 447 -23.00 -1.54 -4.58
N LYS A 448 -24.20 -1.53 -5.18
CA LYS A 448 -25.45 -1.24 -4.49
C LYS A 448 -25.71 -2.26 -3.39
N TYR A 449 -25.59 -3.55 -3.70
CA TYR A 449 -25.68 -4.62 -2.70
C TYR A 449 -24.72 -4.43 -1.52
N ALA A 450 -23.46 -4.10 -1.80
CA ALA A 450 -22.44 -3.90 -0.78
C ALA A 450 -22.70 -2.64 0.07
N ALA A 451 -23.21 -1.56 -0.54
CA ALA A 451 -23.62 -0.34 0.16
C ALA A 451 -24.80 -0.62 1.09
N ASP A 452 -25.84 -1.29 0.60
CA ASP A 452 -27.04 -1.60 1.39
C ASP A 452 -26.71 -2.52 2.58
N LYS A 453 -25.88 -3.56 2.38
CA LYS A 453 -25.44 -4.42 3.49
C LYS A 453 -24.56 -3.72 4.51
N SER A 454 -23.77 -2.74 4.09
CA SER A 454 -22.89 -2.00 5.02
C SER A 454 -23.68 -1.18 6.04
N LYS A 455 -24.93 -0.80 5.73
CA LYS A 455 -25.85 -0.12 6.65
C LYS A 455 -26.34 -1.03 7.78
N GLU A 456 -26.46 -2.33 7.51
CA GLU A 456 -26.93 -3.31 8.49
C GLU A 456 -25.79 -3.79 9.41
N LYS A 457 -24.57 -3.90 8.88
CA LYS A 457 -23.38 -4.36 9.60
C LYS A 457 -22.12 -3.66 9.06
N GLU A 458 -21.39 -2.99 9.95
CA GLU A 458 -20.04 -2.52 9.64
C GLU A 458 -19.11 -3.71 9.41
N GLY A 459 -18.65 -3.88 8.17
CA GLY A 459 -17.71 -4.94 7.80
C GLY A 459 -16.62 -4.41 6.88
N THR A 460 -15.36 -4.46 7.34
CA THR A 460 -14.17 -4.04 6.57
C THR A 460 -14.13 -4.64 5.16
N VAL A 461 -14.59 -5.88 4.99
CA VAL A 461 -14.64 -6.58 3.70
C VAL A 461 -15.59 -5.89 2.70
N LEU A 462 -16.73 -5.36 3.16
CA LEU A 462 -17.66 -4.64 2.28
C LEU A 462 -17.05 -3.33 1.78
N LEU A 463 -16.30 -2.62 2.63
CA LEU A 463 -15.58 -1.42 2.22
C LEU A 463 -14.46 -1.73 1.22
N GLU A 464 -13.73 -2.83 1.40
CA GLU A 464 -12.73 -3.30 0.42
C GLU A 464 -13.37 -3.62 -0.93
N ILE A 465 -14.53 -4.30 -0.92
CA ILE A 465 -15.32 -4.59 -2.13
C ILE A 465 -15.75 -3.29 -2.82
N GLN A 466 -16.32 -2.34 -2.09
CA GLN A 466 -16.75 -1.04 -2.64
C GLN A 466 -15.56 -0.28 -3.25
N ALA A 467 -14.41 -0.25 -2.56
CA ALA A 467 -13.21 0.44 -3.04
C ALA A 467 -12.64 -0.21 -4.31
N ASP A 468 -12.63 -1.54 -4.40
CA ASP A 468 -12.16 -2.25 -5.59
C ASP A 468 -13.11 -2.02 -6.78
N ILE A 469 -14.43 -2.06 -6.56
CA ILE A 469 -15.43 -1.76 -7.61
C ILE A 469 -15.30 -0.33 -8.12
N LEU A 470 -15.23 0.65 -7.23
CA LEU A 470 -15.13 2.06 -7.61
C LEU A 470 -13.87 2.33 -8.45
N PHE A 471 -12.76 1.67 -8.13
CA PHE A 471 -11.54 1.75 -8.94
C PHE A 471 -11.71 1.08 -10.31
N ILE A 472 -12.31 -0.11 -10.38
CA ILE A 472 -12.56 -0.77 -11.67
C ILE A 472 -13.46 0.12 -12.54
N LEU A 473 -14.55 0.62 -11.97
CA LEU A 473 -15.48 1.51 -12.67
C LEU A 473 -14.81 2.80 -13.13
N SER A 474 -13.92 3.40 -12.34
CA SER A 474 -13.23 4.62 -12.75
C SER A 474 -12.41 4.40 -14.02
N VAL A 475 -11.65 3.30 -14.09
CA VAL A 475 -10.84 2.98 -15.28
C VAL A 475 -11.74 2.61 -16.48
N LEU A 476 -12.76 1.77 -16.28
CA LEU A 476 -13.66 1.39 -17.37
C LEU A 476 -14.44 2.59 -17.94
N CYS A 477 -14.69 3.63 -17.14
CA CYS A 477 -15.39 4.84 -17.56
C CYS A 477 -14.47 5.93 -18.13
N GLU A 478 -13.14 5.78 -18.04
CA GLU A 478 -12.20 6.74 -18.64
C GLU A 478 -12.19 6.65 -20.18
N ASN A 479 -12.49 5.47 -20.74
CA ASN A 479 -12.49 5.21 -22.17
C ASN A 479 -13.88 5.47 -22.81
N ASP A 480 -13.90 6.34 -23.83
CA ASP A 480 -15.03 7.12 -24.36
C ASP A 480 -16.24 6.33 -24.98
N VAL A 481 -16.27 5.00 -24.92
CA VAL A 481 -17.23 4.17 -25.71
C VAL A 481 -18.62 4.06 -25.07
N LEU A 482 -18.75 4.15 -23.74
CA LEU A 482 -20.02 3.95 -22.99
C LEU A 482 -20.65 5.22 -22.41
N ARG A 483 -20.01 6.37 -22.63
CA ARG A 483 -20.31 7.67 -22.03
C ARG A 483 -21.73 8.20 -22.33
N LYS A 484 -22.47 7.67 -23.30
CA LYS A 484 -23.80 8.22 -23.66
C LYS A 484 -25.02 7.46 -23.15
N LEU A 485 -24.88 6.24 -22.63
CA LEU A 485 -26.04 5.37 -22.35
C LEU A 485 -26.25 5.01 -20.87
N LYS A 486 -25.26 5.22 -19.98
CA LYS A 486 -25.34 4.77 -18.56
C LYS A 486 -24.93 5.81 -17.50
N GLU A 487 -24.61 7.05 -17.89
CA GLU A 487 -24.13 8.10 -16.97
C GLU A 487 -25.09 8.37 -15.81
N LYS A 488 -26.41 8.41 -16.03
CA LYS A 488 -27.36 8.81 -14.99
C LYS A 488 -27.42 7.84 -13.80
N ASN A 489 -27.59 6.54 -14.05
CA ASN A 489 -27.67 5.55 -12.97
C ASN A 489 -26.35 5.44 -12.22
N LEU A 490 -25.23 5.47 -12.95
CA LEU A 490 -23.89 5.46 -12.37
C LEU A 490 -23.66 6.70 -11.48
N CYS A 491 -23.91 7.90 -11.99
CA CYS A 491 -23.81 9.14 -11.22
C CYS A 491 -24.73 9.12 -10.00
N ASN A 492 -25.95 8.59 -10.13
CA ASN A 492 -26.91 8.51 -9.03
C ASN A 492 -26.40 7.62 -7.89
N ILE A 493 -25.83 6.45 -8.22
CA ILE A 493 -25.23 5.53 -7.24
C ILE A 493 -23.99 6.15 -6.60
N ILE A 494 -23.07 6.69 -7.40
CA ILE A 494 -21.82 7.31 -6.91
C ILE A 494 -22.13 8.49 -5.98
N LEU A 495 -23.06 9.37 -6.37
CA LEU A 495 -23.47 10.50 -5.53
C LEU A 495 -24.12 10.01 -4.23
N GLY A 496 -24.87 8.90 -4.26
CA GLY A 496 -25.44 8.28 -3.07
C GLY A 496 -24.36 7.81 -2.09
N ILE A 497 -23.35 7.09 -2.60
CA ILE A 497 -22.21 6.61 -1.80
C ILE A 497 -21.40 7.79 -1.25
N LEU A 498 -21.19 8.84 -2.05
CA LEU A 498 -20.50 10.05 -1.59
C LEU A 498 -21.28 10.73 -0.45
N VAL A 499 -22.61 10.77 -0.52
CA VAL A 499 -23.44 11.28 0.57
C VAL A 499 -23.26 10.44 1.83
N GLU A 500 -23.23 9.11 1.72
CA GLU A 500 -22.99 8.23 2.88
C GLU A 500 -21.58 8.45 3.47
N PHE A 501 -20.54 8.49 2.64
CA PHE A 501 -19.18 8.76 3.11
C PHE A 501 -18.96 10.18 3.63
N SER A 502 -19.82 11.13 3.26
CA SER A 502 -19.76 12.53 3.71
C SER A 502 -20.04 12.70 5.21
N ASP A 503 -20.58 11.67 5.88
CA ASP A 503 -20.68 11.64 7.34
C ASP A 503 -19.30 11.55 8.02
N ASN A 504 -18.27 11.09 7.30
CA ASN A 504 -16.90 11.16 7.76
C ASN A 504 -16.29 12.54 7.41
N PRO A 505 -15.83 13.33 8.40
CA PRO A 505 -15.27 14.66 8.16
C PRO A 505 -14.02 14.65 7.27
N LYS A 506 -13.27 13.54 7.23
CA LYS A 506 -12.13 13.37 6.32
C LYS A 506 -12.57 13.35 4.85
N THR A 507 -13.72 12.75 4.56
CA THR A 507 -14.28 12.73 3.19
C THR A 507 -14.56 14.16 2.72
N ILE A 508 -15.14 14.99 3.58
CA ILE A 508 -15.42 16.41 3.27
C ILE A 508 -14.13 17.17 2.98
N LEU A 509 -13.10 16.97 3.80
CA LEU A 509 -11.78 17.56 3.56
C LEU A 509 -11.23 17.11 2.20
N HIS A 510 -11.24 15.81 1.90
CA HIS A 510 -10.79 15.28 0.62
C HIS A 510 -11.59 15.85 -0.57
N MET A 511 -12.92 15.96 -0.46
CA MET A 511 -13.75 16.56 -1.49
C MET A 511 -13.43 18.05 -1.72
N SER A 512 -13.19 18.82 -0.65
CA SER A 512 -12.87 20.25 -0.76
C SER A 512 -11.53 20.53 -1.46
N ILE A 513 -10.53 19.66 -1.24
CA ILE A 513 -9.21 19.77 -1.87
C ILE A 513 -9.13 19.05 -3.22
N TRP A 514 -10.12 18.23 -3.57
CA TRP A 514 -10.13 17.47 -4.82
C TRP A 514 -10.09 18.39 -6.04
N ARG A 515 -9.28 18.01 -7.03
CA ARG A 515 -9.15 18.68 -8.33
C ARG A 515 -9.22 17.65 -9.44
N GLY A 516 -10.17 17.84 -10.35
CA GLY A 516 -10.36 17.02 -11.54
C GLY A 516 -9.52 17.51 -12.74
N LYS A 517 -9.85 16.99 -13.94
CA LYS A 517 -9.24 17.44 -15.19
C LYS A 517 -9.42 18.96 -15.33
N ARG A 518 -8.35 19.68 -15.71
CA ARG A 518 -8.32 21.15 -15.83
C ARG A 518 -8.60 21.90 -14.52
N ASP A 519 -8.16 21.34 -13.39
CA ASP A 519 -8.29 21.95 -12.06
C ASP A 519 -9.75 22.17 -11.62
N GLN A 520 -10.68 21.37 -12.17
CA GLN A 520 -12.10 21.44 -11.83
C GLN A 520 -12.33 21.05 -10.36
N THR A 521 -12.99 21.90 -9.59
CA THR A 521 -13.32 21.61 -8.19
C THR A 521 -14.55 20.69 -8.08
N ALA A 522 -14.67 19.96 -6.96
CA ALA A 522 -15.83 19.10 -6.71
C ALA A 522 -17.14 19.89 -6.74
N ALA A 523 -17.16 21.09 -6.14
CA ALA A 523 -18.31 22.00 -6.18
C ALA A 523 -18.68 22.41 -7.62
N ASN A 524 -17.70 22.72 -8.47
CA ASN A 524 -17.95 23.04 -9.87
C ASN A 524 -18.59 21.87 -10.62
N LEU A 525 -18.08 20.65 -10.42
CA LEU A 525 -18.63 19.44 -11.04
C LEU A 525 -20.07 19.16 -10.59
N LEU A 526 -20.36 19.25 -9.30
CA LEU A 526 -21.71 19.06 -8.76
C LEU A 526 -22.72 20.08 -9.34
N ILE A 527 -22.30 21.33 -9.51
CA ILE A 527 -23.13 22.38 -10.14
C ILE A 527 -23.36 22.07 -11.63
N GLN A 528 -22.36 21.54 -12.35
CA GLN A 528 -22.53 21.12 -13.74
C GLN A 528 -23.52 19.95 -13.87
N LEU A 529 -23.39 18.94 -13.01
CA LEU A 529 -24.33 17.81 -12.96
C LEU A 529 -25.76 18.27 -12.67
N TRP A 530 -25.94 19.23 -11.76
CA TRP A 530 -27.23 19.84 -11.49
C TRP A 530 -27.86 20.47 -12.72
N ARG A 531 -27.09 21.29 -13.47
CA ARG A 531 -27.59 21.95 -14.68
C ARG A 531 -27.98 20.95 -15.76
N GLN A 532 -27.20 19.88 -15.92
CA GLN A 532 -27.50 18.84 -16.87
C GLN A 532 -28.82 18.13 -16.51
N GLU A 533 -29.01 17.81 -15.22
CA GLU A 533 -30.25 17.21 -14.73
C GLU A 533 -31.46 18.15 -14.89
N GLU A 534 -31.31 19.44 -14.63
CA GLU A 534 -32.39 20.42 -14.89
C GLU A 534 -32.76 20.49 -16.38
N LEU A 535 -31.77 20.44 -17.26
CA LEU A 535 -31.98 20.42 -18.70
C LEU A 535 -32.74 19.16 -19.13
N ASP A 536 -32.35 18.00 -18.61
CA ASP A 536 -32.99 16.73 -18.93
C ASP A 536 -34.42 16.64 -18.37
N LEU A 537 -34.68 17.23 -17.21
CA LEU A 537 -36.02 17.35 -16.62
C LEU A 537 -36.88 18.46 -17.28
N GLY A 538 -36.30 19.26 -18.19
CA GLY A 538 -36.98 20.33 -18.90
C GLY A 538 -37.32 21.55 -18.05
N VAL A 539 -36.52 21.82 -17.01
CA VAL A 539 -36.65 23.01 -16.16
C VAL A 539 -36.22 24.24 -16.94
N ARG A 540 -37.06 25.29 -16.98
CA ARG A 540 -36.78 26.51 -17.75
C ARG A 540 -35.90 27.49 -16.96
N ARG A 541 -34.91 28.05 -17.65
CA ARG A 541 -33.97 29.07 -17.16
C ARG A 541 -33.85 30.18 -18.20
N ASP A 542 -33.47 31.39 -17.78
CA ASP A 542 -33.13 32.46 -18.72
C ASP A 542 -31.72 32.27 -19.33
N GLN A 543 -31.29 33.19 -20.20
CA GLN A 543 -29.97 33.12 -20.86
C GLN A 543 -28.77 33.16 -19.90
N TYR A 544 -28.97 33.63 -18.67
CA TYR A 544 -27.95 33.71 -17.63
C TYR A 544 -28.07 32.59 -16.58
N GLY A 545 -29.06 31.69 -16.72
CA GLY A 545 -29.32 30.60 -15.78
C GLY A 545 -30.21 30.96 -14.59
N ARG A 546 -30.87 32.12 -14.62
CA ARG A 546 -31.77 32.59 -13.54
C ARG A 546 -33.14 31.91 -13.57
N ILE A 547 -33.83 31.98 -12.44
CA ILE A 547 -35.22 31.53 -12.31
C ILE A 547 -36.13 32.42 -13.16
N VAL A 548 -36.99 31.81 -13.98
CA VAL A 548 -37.98 32.50 -14.83
C VAL A 548 -39.35 32.55 -14.14
N ASP A 549 -39.76 31.46 -13.49
CA ASP A 549 -41.04 31.34 -12.80
C ASP A 549 -40.79 31.38 -11.28
N THR A 550 -41.11 32.51 -10.64
CA THR A 550 -40.91 32.69 -9.20
C THR A 550 -41.90 31.88 -8.36
N LYS A 551 -43.03 31.45 -8.93
CA LYS A 551 -44.03 30.63 -8.22
C LYS A 551 -43.67 29.16 -8.26
N ARG A 552 -43.08 28.70 -9.37
CA ARG A 552 -42.61 27.32 -9.55
C ARG A 552 -41.17 27.30 -10.08
N PRO A 553 -40.16 27.54 -9.22
CA PRO A 553 -38.78 27.77 -9.67
C PRO A 553 -38.06 26.56 -10.26
N ILE A 554 -38.39 25.34 -9.82
CA ILE A 554 -37.67 24.11 -10.19
C ILE A 554 -38.55 23.06 -10.88
N VAL A 555 -39.74 23.49 -11.32
CA VAL A 555 -40.76 22.64 -11.92
C VAL A 555 -40.27 22.00 -13.21
N THR A 556 -40.50 20.69 -13.30
CA THR A 556 -40.16 19.88 -14.47
C THR A 556 -41.18 20.03 -15.60
N SER A 557 -40.80 19.64 -16.81
CA SER A 557 -41.74 19.61 -17.95
C SER A 557 -42.92 18.65 -17.69
N PHE A 558 -42.65 17.51 -17.04
CA PHE A 558 -43.65 16.51 -16.66
C PHE A 558 -44.69 17.07 -15.65
N GLN A 559 -44.22 17.70 -14.56
CA GLN A 559 -45.10 18.32 -13.55
C GLN A 559 -45.97 19.48 -14.08
N LYS A 560 -45.66 20.03 -15.26
CA LYS A 560 -46.53 21.02 -15.92
C LYS A 560 -47.67 20.39 -16.70
N LEU A 561 -47.45 19.18 -17.22
CA LEU A 561 -48.43 18.44 -18.02
C LEU A 561 -49.37 17.60 -17.15
N GLN A 562 -48.94 17.26 -15.94
CA GLN A 562 -49.75 16.50 -15.00
C GLN A 562 -50.97 17.31 -14.53
N LYS A 563 -52.15 16.69 -14.64
CA LYS A 563 -53.37 17.21 -14.00
C LYS A 563 -53.35 16.85 -12.51
N ALA A 564 -53.98 17.67 -11.67
CA ALA A 564 -54.18 17.34 -10.27
C ALA A 564 -55.03 16.07 -10.19
N ILE A 565 -54.45 14.99 -9.67
CA ILE A 565 -55.15 13.72 -9.43
C ILE A 565 -55.08 13.52 -7.93
N PRO A 566 -56.21 13.62 -7.22
CA PRO A 566 -56.26 13.31 -5.79
C PRO A 566 -55.77 11.89 -5.55
N VAL A 567 -54.78 11.74 -4.67
CA VAL A 567 -54.24 10.44 -4.24
C VAL A 567 -54.51 10.22 -2.76
N PRO A 568 -54.64 8.97 -2.29
CA PRO A 568 -54.80 8.69 -0.87
C PRO A 568 -53.65 9.29 -0.05
N ALA A 569 -53.91 9.74 1.18
CA ALA A 569 -52.90 10.32 2.07
C ALA A 569 -51.71 9.38 2.39
N SER A 570 -51.86 8.07 2.14
CA SER A 570 -50.79 7.07 2.26
C SER A 570 -49.82 7.07 1.07
N CYS A 571 -50.13 7.76 -0.03
CA CYS A 571 -49.31 7.82 -1.22
C CYS A 571 -48.44 9.09 -1.20
N PRO A 572 -47.13 8.99 -1.45
CA PRO A 572 -46.29 10.18 -1.56
C PRO A 572 -46.69 11.02 -2.78
N SER A 573 -46.65 12.34 -2.62
CA SER A 573 -46.89 13.27 -3.73
C SER A 573 -45.78 13.17 -4.78
N PHE A 574 -46.04 13.65 -6.00
CA PHE A 574 -45.05 13.60 -7.07
C PHE A 574 -43.76 14.34 -6.69
N ALA A 575 -43.87 15.53 -6.11
CA ALA A 575 -42.71 16.28 -5.62
C ALA A 575 -41.86 15.47 -4.61
N ILE A 576 -42.48 14.64 -3.77
CA ILE A 576 -41.78 13.76 -2.81
C ILE A 576 -41.10 12.59 -3.54
N MET A 577 -41.81 11.92 -4.46
CA MET A 577 -41.24 10.82 -5.24
C MET A 577 -40.00 11.29 -6.02
N GLU A 578 -40.07 12.46 -6.65
CA GLU A 578 -38.98 13.01 -7.44
C GLU A 578 -37.73 13.30 -6.58
N VAL A 579 -37.89 13.74 -5.33
CA VAL A 579 -36.77 13.92 -4.38
C VAL A 579 -36.03 12.61 -4.13
N SER A 580 -36.74 11.49 -4.06
CA SER A 580 -36.14 10.17 -3.80
C SER A 580 -35.35 9.62 -5.00
N GLU A 581 -35.76 9.95 -6.22
CA GLU A 581 -35.17 9.40 -7.45
C GLU A 581 -34.06 10.30 -8.03
N SER A 582 -34.21 11.62 -7.93
CA SER A 582 -33.33 12.57 -8.61
C SER A 582 -31.96 12.72 -7.95
N ILE A 583 -30.93 12.93 -8.77
CA ILE A 583 -29.59 13.29 -8.29
C ILE A 583 -29.57 14.67 -7.60
N ARG A 584 -30.58 15.53 -7.86
CA ARG A 584 -30.68 16.88 -7.25
C ARG A 584 -30.67 16.82 -5.72
N ALA A 585 -31.42 15.90 -5.13
CA ALA A 585 -31.44 15.74 -3.67
C ALA A 585 -30.08 15.31 -3.10
N LYS A 586 -29.35 14.46 -3.82
CA LYS A 586 -28.00 14.00 -3.44
C LYS A 586 -26.99 15.15 -3.55
N ILE A 587 -27.03 15.92 -4.64
CA ILE A 587 -26.20 17.11 -4.83
C ILE A 587 -26.45 18.13 -3.71
N TYR A 588 -27.72 18.42 -3.39
CA TYR A 588 -28.09 19.31 -2.30
C TYR A 588 -27.50 18.82 -0.96
N SER A 589 -27.68 17.53 -0.65
CA SER A 589 -27.13 16.92 0.58
C SER A 589 -25.61 17.07 0.66
N LEU A 590 -24.89 16.85 -0.44
CA LEU A 590 -23.43 17.07 -0.48
C LEU A 590 -23.06 18.54 -0.22
N PHE A 591 -23.80 19.50 -0.77
CA PHE A 591 -23.57 20.91 -0.47
C PHE A 591 -23.91 21.30 0.97
N CYS A 592 -24.90 20.67 1.61
CA CYS A 592 -25.12 20.84 3.05
C CYS A 592 -23.91 20.41 3.89
N LYS A 593 -23.12 19.46 3.39
CA LYS A 593 -21.92 18.94 4.07
C LYS A 593 -20.65 19.72 3.71
N LEU A 594 -20.50 20.12 2.45
CA LEU A 594 -19.37 20.95 1.96
C LEU A 594 -19.47 22.41 2.43
N GLY A 595 -20.68 22.92 2.60
CA GLY A 595 -20.96 24.34 2.77
C GLY A 595 -21.25 25.04 1.45
N PHE A 596 -21.95 26.18 1.54
CA PHE A 596 -22.32 27.03 0.40
C PHE A 596 -21.40 28.26 0.25
N GLU A 597 -20.44 28.44 1.15
CA GLU A 597 -19.56 29.60 1.23
C GLU A 597 -18.10 29.22 0.94
N ASN A 598 -17.31 30.20 0.48
CA ASN A 598 -15.86 30.07 0.25
C ASN A 598 -15.45 28.92 -0.71
N LEU A 599 -16.31 28.60 -1.68
CA LEU A 599 -16.05 27.55 -2.67
C LEU A 599 -15.09 28.06 -3.77
N PRO A 600 -13.89 27.48 -3.93
CA PRO A 600 -12.92 27.96 -4.90
C PRO A 600 -13.30 27.59 -6.34
N GLY A 601 -12.87 28.43 -7.29
CA GLY A 601 -12.95 28.12 -8.73
C GLY A 601 -14.35 28.21 -9.35
N LEU A 602 -15.31 28.86 -8.68
CA LEU A 602 -16.67 29.05 -9.19
C LEU A 602 -16.80 30.35 -10.00
N SER A 603 -17.44 30.26 -11.16
CA SER A 603 -17.83 31.42 -11.97
C SER A 603 -19.11 32.08 -11.43
N ALA A 604 -19.41 33.30 -11.86
CA ALA A 604 -20.68 33.95 -11.49
C ALA A 604 -21.91 33.13 -11.92
N LYS A 605 -21.84 32.45 -13.07
CA LYS A 605 -22.89 31.51 -13.51
C LYS A 605 -23.06 30.37 -12.50
N ASP A 606 -21.95 29.88 -11.93
CA ASP A 606 -21.96 28.84 -10.90
C ASP A 606 -22.62 29.32 -9.61
N PHE A 607 -22.32 30.55 -9.18
CA PHE A 607 -23.02 31.17 -8.05
C PHE A 607 -24.53 31.38 -8.31
N VAL A 608 -24.92 31.72 -9.54
CA VAL A 608 -26.33 31.81 -9.94
C VAL A 608 -27.05 30.47 -9.75
N THR A 609 -26.42 29.36 -10.17
CA THR A 609 -26.98 28.01 -9.97
C THR A 609 -26.92 27.59 -8.50
N LEU A 610 -25.83 27.90 -7.79
CA LEU A 610 -25.67 27.58 -6.37
C LEU A 610 -26.77 28.20 -5.50
N ALA A 611 -27.21 29.43 -5.83
CA ALA A 611 -28.33 30.08 -5.15
C ALA A 611 -29.65 29.28 -5.28
N ILE A 612 -29.84 28.55 -6.39
CA ILE A 612 -30.98 27.64 -6.57
C ILE A 612 -30.80 26.39 -5.71
N ILE A 613 -29.61 25.78 -5.75
CA ILE A 613 -29.28 24.57 -4.98
C ILE A 613 -29.48 24.83 -3.48
N GLN A 614 -29.00 25.96 -2.97
CA GLN A 614 -29.12 26.35 -1.55
C GLN A 614 -30.58 26.41 -1.07
N ARG A 615 -31.52 26.70 -1.98
CA ARG A 615 -32.96 26.82 -1.70
C ARG A 615 -33.77 25.64 -2.24
N TYR A 616 -33.11 24.53 -2.59
CA TYR A 616 -33.76 23.36 -3.20
C TYR A 616 -34.93 22.82 -2.36
N ILE A 617 -34.71 22.60 -1.05
CA ILE A 617 -35.76 22.07 -0.17
C ILE A 617 -36.89 23.08 0.01
N ASP A 618 -36.58 24.37 0.12
CA ASP A 618 -37.61 25.42 0.19
C ASP A 618 -38.52 25.38 -1.05
N PHE A 619 -37.94 25.22 -2.24
CA PHE A 619 -38.69 25.08 -3.48
C PHE A 619 -39.49 23.78 -3.56
N LYS A 620 -38.95 22.65 -3.09
CA LYS A 620 -39.68 21.37 -3.06
C LYS A 620 -40.86 21.40 -2.10
N VAL A 621 -40.71 22.02 -0.93
CA VAL A 621 -41.84 22.28 -0.01
C VAL A 621 -42.92 23.12 -0.70
N GLY A 622 -42.52 24.13 -1.47
CA GLY A 622 -43.44 24.93 -2.30
C GLY A 622 -44.19 24.13 -3.36
N GLU A 623 -43.53 23.16 -4.01
CA GLU A 623 -44.18 22.24 -4.96
C GLU A 623 -45.21 21.34 -4.28
N VAL A 624 -44.87 20.74 -3.12
CA VAL A 624 -45.80 19.92 -2.33
C VAL A 624 -47.04 20.72 -1.92
N TRP A 625 -46.86 21.96 -1.44
CA TRP A 625 -48.00 22.82 -1.11
C TRP A 625 -48.83 23.19 -2.33
N SER A 626 -48.22 23.34 -3.50
CA SER A 626 -48.93 23.60 -4.75
C SER A 626 -49.75 22.38 -5.19
N GLU A 627 -49.21 21.17 -5.01
CA GLU A 627 -49.91 19.90 -5.24
C GLU A 627 -51.12 19.77 -4.30
N ILE A 628 -50.92 19.98 -2.99
CA ILE A 628 -52.01 19.97 -2.00
C ILE A 628 -53.09 21.01 -2.34
N CYS A 629 -52.70 22.24 -2.70
CA CYS A 629 -53.64 23.29 -3.09
C CYS A 629 -54.45 22.92 -4.34
N ALA A 630 -53.88 22.14 -5.26
CA ALA A 630 -54.55 21.71 -6.47
C ALA A 630 -55.51 20.55 -6.18
N GLU A 631 -55.08 19.54 -5.41
CA GLU A 631 -55.92 18.41 -4.98
C GLU A 631 -57.14 18.87 -4.18
N ILE A 632 -56.94 19.77 -3.21
CA ILE A 632 -58.04 20.32 -2.42
C ILE A 632 -59.07 21.02 -3.30
N LYS A 633 -58.66 21.72 -4.38
CA LYS A 633 -59.59 22.42 -5.27
C LYS A 633 -60.36 21.49 -6.22
N GLU A 634 -59.81 20.32 -6.52
CA GLU A 634 -60.49 19.31 -7.35
C GLU A 634 -61.59 18.59 -6.55
N GLU A 635 -61.35 18.26 -5.27
CA GLU A 635 -62.32 17.50 -4.44
C GLU A 635 -63.17 18.37 -3.52
N PHE A 636 -62.67 19.52 -3.08
CA PHE A 636 -63.25 20.31 -2.01
C PHE A 636 -63.28 21.81 -2.31
N ARG A 637 -64.07 22.54 -1.53
CA ARG A 637 -64.04 24.00 -1.49
C ARG A 637 -63.56 24.45 -0.10
N PRO A 638 -62.34 25.02 0.01
CA PRO A 638 -61.83 25.50 1.30
C PRO A 638 -62.77 26.55 1.92
N VAL A 639 -62.88 26.54 3.25
CA VAL A 639 -63.52 27.65 3.96
C VAL A 639 -62.61 28.89 3.91
N THR A 640 -63.19 30.09 4.10
CA THR A 640 -62.47 31.36 3.94
C THR A 640 -61.22 31.50 4.82
N SER A 641 -61.16 30.80 5.95
CA SER A 641 -59.97 30.75 6.81
C SER A 641 -58.84 29.96 6.13
N ASP A 642 -59.14 28.76 5.65
CA ASP A 642 -58.18 27.87 5.00
C ASP A 642 -57.73 28.42 3.64
N GLU A 643 -58.64 29.03 2.88
CA GLU A 643 -58.30 29.72 1.63
C GLU A 643 -57.27 30.84 1.86
N ARG A 644 -57.43 31.61 2.95
CA ARG A 644 -56.44 32.62 3.35
C ARG A 644 -55.11 32.00 3.74
N ALA A 645 -55.12 30.90 4.51
CA ALA A 645 -53.91 30.19 4.90
C ALA A 645 -53.14 29.63 3.69
N LEU A 646 -53.83 28.95 2.76
CA LEU A 646 -53.23 28.42 1.52
C LEU A 646 -52.64 29.52 0.64
N LYS A 647 -53.29 30.69 0.60
CA LYS A 647 -52.77 31.86 -0.13
C LYS A 647 -51.49 32.40 0.50
N VAL A 648 -51.44 32.54 1.83
CA VAL A 648 -50.23 32.96 2.55
C VAL A 648 -49.08 31.98 2.32
N ILE A 649 -49.35 30.67 2.38
CA ILE A 649 -48.34 29.63 2.10
C ILE A 649 -47.80 29.76 0.67
N SER A 650 -48.68 29.99 -0.32
CA SER A 650 -48.29 30.20 -1.71
C SER A 650 -47.43 31.46 -1.89
N GLU A 651 -47.77 32.55 -1.19
CA GLU A 651 -47.01 33.80 -1.19
C GLU A 651 -45.62 33.64 -0.57
N ILE A 652 -45.47 32.83 0.49
CA ILE A 652 -44.16 32.51 1.08
C ILE A 652 -43.27 31.80 0.06
N SER A 653 -43.80 30.81 -0.65
CA SER A 653 -43.06 30.10 -1.71
C SER A 653 -42.62 31.05 -2.83
N GLU A 654 -43.51 31.91 -3.30
CA GLU A 654 -43.21 32.91 -4.34
C GLU A 654 -42.19 33.96 -3.88
N ASN A 655 -42.25 34.38 -2.60
CA ASN A 655 -41.27 35.29 -2.00
C ASN A 655 -39.87 34.70 -1.99
N THR A 656 -39.73 33.42 -1.66
CA THR A 656 -38.44 32.72 -1.74
C THR A 656 -37.89 32.72 -3.17
N GLY A 657 -38.75 32.45 -4.17
CA GLY A 657 -38.38 32.57 -5.59
C GLY A 657 -37.89 33.96 -5.96
N ARG A 658 -38.60 35.02 -5.55
CA ARG A 658 -38.21 36.42 -5.78
C ARG A 658 -36.88 36.78 -5.13
N MET A 659 -36.67 36.35 -3.88
CA MET A 659 -35.41 36.56 -3.16
C MET A 659 -34.22 35.92 -3.90
N VAL A 660 -34.38 34.70 -4.42
CA VAL A 660 -33.30 34.05 -5.18
C VAL A 660 -33.02 34.78 -6.49
N VAL A 661 -34.03 35.24 -7.21
CA VAL A 661 -33.84 36.06 -8.43
C VAL A 661 -33.10 37.37 -8.12
N ALA A 662 -33.40 38.02 -7.00
CA ALA A 662 -32.70 39.21 -6.55
C ALA A 662 -31.22 38.92 -6.29
N LEU A 663 -30.92 37.84 -5.55
CA LEU A 663 -29.54 37.39 -5.30
C LEU A 663 -28.79 37.04 -6.58
N GLN A 664 -29.43 36.32 -7.51
CA GLN A 664 -28.85 35.98 -8.80
C GLN A 664 -28.52 37.23 -9.63
N THR A 665 -29.37 38.25 -9.56
CA THR A 665 -29.16 39.53 -10.25
C THR A 665 -27.98 40.29 -9.64
N GLU A 666 -27.91 40.35 -8.30
CA GLU A 666 -26.78 40.97 -7.59
C GLU A 666 -25.43 40.30 -7.95
N VAL A 667 -25.38 38.97 -8.04
CA VAL A 667 -24.18 38.22 -8.44
C VAL A 667 -23.71 38.60 -9.84
N LEU A 668 -24.63 38.69 -10.80
CA LEU A 668 -24.32 39.06 -12.18
C LEU A 668 -23.91 40.53 -12.29
N GLU A 669 -24.57 41.43 -11.54
CA GLU A 669 -24.21 42.84 -11.49
C GLU A 669 -22.81 43.03 -10.92
N LYS A 670 -22.44 42.35 -9.83
CA LYS A 670 -21.08 42.39 -9.29
C LYS A 670 -20.04 41.94 -10.30
N GLN A 671 -20.31 40.87 -11.04
CA GLN A 671 -19.42 40.41 -12.12
C GLN A 671 -19.30 41.46 -13.23
N HIS A 672 -20.41 42.05 -13.66
CA HIS A 672 -20.41 43.06 -14.71
C HIS A 672 -19.61 44.32 -14.30
N HIS A 673 -19.80 44.80 -13.06
CA HIS A 673 -19.02 45.91 -12.52
C HIS A 673 -17.52 45.59 -12.47
N HIS A 674 -17.15 44.37 -12.06
CA HIS A 674 -15.74 43.95 -12.05
C HIS A 674 -15.15 43.93 -13.47
N ILE A 675 -15.88 43.41 -14.46
CA ILE A 675 -15.44 43.40 -15.87
C ILE A 675 -15.21 44.83 -16.37
N ILE A 676 -16.14 45.75 -16.11
CA ILE A 676 -16.00 47.17 -16.49
C ILE A 676 -14.76 47.79 -15.82
N GLN A 677 -14.52 47.50 -14.53
CA GLN A 677 -13.36 48.02 -13.82
C GLN A 677 -12.04 47.51 -14.40
N GLU A 678 -11.95 46.23 -14.75
CA GLU A 678 -10.78 45.66 -15.41
C GLU A 678 -10.57 46.25 -16.81
N GLU A 679 -11.65 46.39 -17.58
CA GLU A 679 -11.60 47.04 -18.90
C GLU A 679 -11.10 48.48 -18.80
N GLN A 680 -11.58 49.25 -17.80
CA GLN A 680 -11.10 50.60 -17.52
C GLN A 680 -9.62 50.64 -17.16
N LYS A 681 -9.10 49.66 -16.39
CA LYS A 681 -7.67 49.55 -16.10
C LYS A 681 -6.86 49.29 -17.36
N VAL A 682 -7.36 48.46 -18.27
CA VAL A 682 -6.73 48.20 -19.57
C VAL A 682 -6.72 49.46 -20.43
N TYR A 683 -7.85 50.17 -20.56
CA TYR A 683 -7.91 51.44 -21.29
C TYR A 683 -6.94 52.48 -20.73
N LYS A 684 -6.84 52.61 -19.41
CA LYS A 684 -5.86 53.51 -18.77
C LYS A 684 -4.41 53.15 -19.14
N LYS A 685 -4.08 51.85 -19.21
CA LYS A 685 -2.75 51.40 -19.66
C LYS A 685 -2.50 51.74 -21.14
N ILE A 686 -3.49 51.56 -22.02
CA ILE A 686 -3.38 51.91 -23.44
C ILE A 686 -3.20 53.43 -23.60
N GLN A 687 -3.99 54.22 -22.89
CA GLN A 687 -3.89 55.67 -22.90
C GLN A 687 -2.52 56.15 -22.40
N ALA A 688 -2.03 55.58 -21.29
CA ALA A 688 -0.69 55.89 -20.78
C ALA A 688 0.42 55.53 -21.80
N ALA A 689 0.31 54.37 -22.46
CA ALA A 689 1.26 53.97 -23.49
C ALA A 689 1.22 54.90 -24.72
N GLN A 690 0.04 55.41 -25.08
CA GLN A 690 -0.11 56.36 -26.18
C GLN A 690 0.48 57.73 -25.84
N ILE A 691 0.21 58.25 -24.64
CA ILE A 691 0.84 59.47 -24.13
C ILE A 691 2.37 59.33 -24.11
N GLN A 692 2.89 58.17 -23.68
CA GLN A 692 4.32 57.89 -23.66
C GLN A 692 4.93 57.86 -25.07
N ARG A 693 4.25 57.27 -26.07
CA ARG A 693 4.70 57.33 -27.47
C ARG A 693 4.69 58.74 -28.04
N GLU A 694 3.69 59.55 -27.72
CA GLU A 694 3.63 60.95 -28.15
C GLU A 694 4.76 61.78 -27.54
N LEU A 695 5.05 61.58 -26.25
CA LEU A 695 6.21 62.18 -25.57
C LEU A 695 7.53 61.76 -26.21
N GLN A 696 7.69 60.46 -26.53
CA GLN A 696 8.88 59.97 -27.24
C GLN A 696 9.00 60.56 -28.64
N LYS A 697 7.89 60.70 -29.37
CA LYS A 697 7.86 61.31 -30.70
C LYS A 697 8.24 62.80 -30.64
N LYS A 698 7.69 63.56 -29.70
CA LYS A 698 8.08 64.96 -29.47
C LYS A 698 9.55 65.08 -29.11
N SER A 699 10.04 64.24 -28.19
CA SER A 699 11.46 64.19 -27.83
C SER A 699 12.35 63.84 -29.02
N TRP A 700 11.89 62.98 -29.94
CA TRP A 700 12.62 62.63 -31.16
C TRP A 700 12.61 63.76 -32.19
N GLU A 701 11.48 64.46 -32.36
CA GLU A 701 11.36 65.64 -33.21
C GLU A 701 12.24 66.80 -32.70
N ASP A 702 12.29 67.03 -31.38
CA ASP A 702 13.20 67.98 -30.72
C ASP A 702 14.67 67.57 -30.92
N PHE A 703 14.98 66.28 -30.86
CA PHE A 703 16.32 65.77 -31.13
C PHE A 703 16.72 65.98 -32.61
N LEU A 704 15.84 65.67 -33.56
CA LEU A 704 16.08 65.85 -34.99
C LEU A 704 16.25 67.31 -35.38
N THR A 705 15.46 68.22 -34.83
CA THR A 705 15.61 69.66 -35.06
C THR A 705 16.94 70.19 -34.52
N ARG A 706 17.40 69.67 -33.37
CA ARG A 706 18.72 70.02 -32.79
C ARG A 706 19.92 69.45 -33.52
N THR A 707 19.76 68.41 -34.35
CA THR A 707 20.90 67.68 -34.96
C THR A 707 20.93 67.73 -36.48
N SER A 708 19.79 67.89 -37.15
CA SER A 708 19.65 67.66 -38.60
C SER A 708 18.97 68.80 -39.35
N ASN A 709 18.28 69.72 -38.68
CA ASN A 709 17.62 70.85 -39.35
C ASN A 709 18.60 72.01 -39.54
N TYR A 710 19.07 72.21 -40.77
CA TYR A 710 20.07 73.22 -41.12
C TYR A 710 19.65 74.65 -40.76
N GLU A 711 18.36 75.03 -40.95
CA GLU A 711 17.89 76.37 -40.57
C GLU A 711 17.85 76.56 -39.05
N ALA A 712 17.40 75.55 -38.31
CA ALA A 712 17.36 75.60 -36.85
C ALA A 712 18.77 75.61 -36.25
N LEU A 713 19.68 74.80 -36.78
CA LEU A 713 21.11 74.81 -36.43
C LEU A 713 21.79 76.14 -36.77
N LYS A 714 21.44 76.76 -37.91
CA LYS A 714 21.94 78.08 -38.29
C LYS A 714 21.41 79.16 -37.36
N LYS A 715 20.12 79.14 -36.98
CA LYS A 715 19.55 80.03 -35.97
C LYS A 715 20.17 79.83 -34.60
N ALA A 716 20.40 78.58 -34.17
CA ALA A 716 21.06 78.26 -32.91
C ALA A 716 22.53 78.71 -32.93
N LYS A 717 23.24 78.53 -34.06
CA LYS A 717 24.60 79.05 -34.26
C LYS A 717 24.64 80.58 -34.25
N ILE A 718 23.69 81.25 -34.90
CA ILE A 718 23.57 82.71 -34.85
C ILE A 718 23.26 83.17 -33.43
N LEU A 719 22.35 82.51 -32.71
CA LEU A 719 22.04 82.84 -31.32
C LEU A 719 23.26 82.62 -30.41
N GLN A 720 24.02 81.54 -30.66
CA GLN A 720 25.27 81.26 -29.98
C GLN A 720 26.34 82.31 -30.30
N GLU A 721 26.47 82.72 -31.56
CA GLU A 721 27.34 83.82 -32.00
C GLU A 721 26.89 85.16 -31.39
N THR A 722 25.58 85.41 -31.29
CA THR A 722 25.03 86.61 -30.66
C THR A 722 25.29 86.63 -29.16
N LEU A 723 25.21 85.48 -28.48
CA LEU A 723 25.58 85.33 -27.07
C LEU A 723 27.10 85.40 -26.85
N ILE A 724 27.90 84.93 -27.80
CA ILE A 724 29.37 85.03 -27.79
C ILE A 724 29.82 86.48 -28.06
N ASP A 725 29.17 87.20 -28.96
CA ASP A 725 29.44 88.60 -29.25
C ASP A 725 28.92 89.52 -28.13
N ALA A 726 27.74 89.23 -27.58
CA ALA A 726 27.22 89.89 -26.38
C ALA A 726 28.09 89.66 -25.13
N SER A 727 28.88 88.58 -25.09
CA SER A 727 29.87 88.31 -24.03
C SER A 727 31.29 88.82 -24.35
N ARG A 728 31.55 89.35 -25.56
CA ARG A 728 32.88 89.83 -25.99
C ARG A 728 33.04 91.36 -26.09
N SER A 729 31.98 92.15 -25.97
CA SER A 729 32.10 93.62 -25.86
C SER A 729 32.11 94.13 -24.40
N LYS A 730 33.32 94.31 -23.84
CA LYS A 730 33.63 95.37 -22.85
C LYS A 730 33.59 96.73 -23.58
N ALA A 731 33.25 97.88 -23.04
CA ALA A 731 32.82 98.34 -21.73
C ALA A 731 32.29 99.79 -21.90
N LYS A 732 31.36 100.22 -21.06
CA LYS A 732 31.50 101.49 -20.32
C LYS A 732 30.59 101.48 -19.10
N ILE A 733 31.23 101.87 -18.01
CA ILE A 733 30.81 101.93 -16.61
C ILE A 733 29.87 103.12 -16.43
N GLU A 734 28.81 102.97 -15.63
CA GLU A 734 28.55 103.81 -14.44
C GLU A 734 27.31 103.31 -13.64
N ASN A 735 27.62 102.83 -12.43
CA ASN A 735 26.95 103.07 -11.13
C ASN A 735 25.41 102.92 -11.00
N GLY A 736 25.01 101.94 -10.16
CA GLY A 736 23.63 101.69 -9.71
C GLY A 736 23.02 102.77 -8.79
N PRO A 737 21.83 102.52 -8.21
CA PRO A 737 21.76 101.54 -7.12
C PRO A 737 20.55 100.60 -7.10
N ASP A 738 20.82 99.44 -6.48
CA ASP A 738 19.99 98.56 -5.66
C ASP A 738 18.66 97.99 -6.16
N HIS A 739 18.77 96.71 -6.52
CA HIS A 739 17.70 95.74 -6.46
C HIS A 739 17.31 95.48 -5.00
N SER A 740 16.01 95.60 -4.71
CA SER A 740 15.41 94.94 -3.54
C SER A 740 15.37 93.43 -3.81
N THR A 741 16.37 92.69 -3.33
CA THR A 741 16.31 91.24 -3.17
C THR A 741 15.59 90.90 -1.88
N ASP A 742 14.26 90.80 -1.96
CA ASP A 742 13.45 90.06 -0.98
C ASP A 742 12.23 89.47 -1.69
N ILE A 743 12.34 88.19 -2.09
CA ILE A 743 11.20 87.28 -2.04
C ILE A 743 11.60 86.12 -1.11
N PRO A 744 10.97 86.01 0.07
CA PRO A 744 11.24 84.96 1.05
C PRO A 744 10.84 83.58 0.54
N GLY A 745 11.64 82.54 0.85
CA GLY A 745 11.25 81.13 0.66
C GLY A 745 12.32 80.19 0.09
N LEU A 746 13.54 80.67 -0.14
CA LEU A 746 14.62 79.87 -0.71
C LEU A 746 15.40 79.10 0.36
N HIS A 747 14.86 77.98 0.82
CA HIS A 747 15.65 76.93 1.47
C HIS A 747 15.25 75.52 1.02
N LYS A 748 16.17 74.93 0.25
CA LYS A 748 16.59 73.52 0.20
C LYS A 748 15.80 72.54 -0.68
N THR A 749 16.31 72.45 -1.91
CA THR A 749 16.64 71.18 -2.60
C THR A 749 17.07 70.07 -1.65
N LYS A 750 16.57 68.85 -1.90
CA LYS A 750 17.33 67.62 -1.69
C LYS A 750 17.44 66.90 -3.02
N ASP A 751 18.69 66.66 -3.37
CA ASP A 751 19.20 66.16 -4.63
C ASP A 751 18.66 64.78 -5.01
N MET A 752 18.43 64.62 -6.31
CA MET A 752 18.41 63.34 -6.99
C MET A 752 19.59 63.36 -7.96
N GLU A 753 20.74 62.83 -7.53
CA GLU A 753 21.88 62.50 -8.40
C GLU A 753 22.39 61.10 -8.05
N GLY A 754 22.76 60.34 -9.08
CA GLY A 754 23.40 59.03 -8.97
C GLY A 754 22.80 57.99 -9.92
N HIS A 755 22.87 58.17 -11.24
CA HIS A 755 23.90 57.60 -12.13
C HIS A 755 23.97 56.06 -12.24
N ILE A 756 23.85 55.62 -13.51
CA ILE A 756 24.66 54.62 -14.21
C ILE A 756 24.18 53.14 -14.24
N CYS A 757 24.06 52.68 -15.49
CA CYS A 757 24.02 51.29 -15.93
C CYS A 757 25.17 50.43 -15.38
N GLU A 758 24.86 49.22 -14.95
CA GLU A 758 25.76 48.07 -15.16
C GLU A 758 24.96 46.86 -15.64
N CYS A 759 25.12 46.53 -16.92
CA CYS A 759 24.96 45.16 -17.40
C CYS A 759 26.14 44.33 -16.88
N LYS A 760 25.89 43.40 -15.96
CA LYS A 760 26.72 42.21 -15.77
C LYS A 760 25.85 40.98 -15.49
N THR A 761 25.87 40.09 -16.48
CA THR A 761 25.83 38.63 -16.38
C THR A 761 26.04 38.05 -14.99
N LYS A 762 25.12 37.18 -14.53
CA LYS A 762 25.47 35.84 -14.05
C LYS A 762 24.23 34.96 -13.83
N TRP A 763 24.24 33.86 -14.57
CA TRP A 763 23.55 32.61 -14.25
C TRP A 763 24.13 31.97 -12.98
N ALA A 764 23.31 31.07 -12.41
CA ALA A 764 23.59 30.00 -11.45
C ALA A 764 23.37 30.29 -9.95
N GLY A 765 22.63 29.39 -9.30
CA GLY A 765 22.84 29.05 -7.90
C GLY A 765 21.65 29.20 -6.95
N THR A 766 20.66 28.32 -7.11
CA THR A 766 19.96 27.51 -6.10
C THR A 766 20.09 27.86 -4.59
N ILE A 767 18.96 27.66 -3.88
CA ILE A 767 18.77 27.17 -2.48
C ILE A 767 18.20 28.17 -1.44
N ILE A 768 16.89 27.97 -1.16
CA ILE A 768 16.21 27.78 0.15
C ILE A 768 16.44 28.81 1.28
N ASN A 769 15.39 29.57 1.66
CA ASN A 769 14.61 29.40 2.92
C ASN A 769 13.66 30.60 3.18
N LYS A 770 12.35 30.41 2.95
CA LYS A 770 11.25 30.52 3.93
C LYS A 770 9.90 30.40 3.25
#